data_AF-A0A7V5BQ23-F1
#
_entry.id   AF-A0A7V5BQ23-F1
#
_cell.length_a   1.000
_cell.length_b   1.000
_cell.length_c   1.000
_cell.angle_alpha   90.00
_cell.angle_beta   90.00
_cell.angle_gamma   90.00
#
_symmetry.space_group_name_H-M   'P 1'
#
loop_
_entity.id
_entity.type
_entity.pdbx_description
1 polymer ?
#
loop_
_entity_poly.entity_id
_entity_poly.type
_entity_poly.pdbx_seq_one_letter_code
_entity_poly.pdbx_strand_id
1 'polypeptide(L)'
;MNKLGFYIENTTVRWLREALRQVKPPVILIHAQDRGLLRDIRRELSPDSFIIGRLFKTPQQQHFWLDSGEPERYGREFAEEIINYDFQLAKEVGENGRLLIDAWMSLNEAIRGPASFPGYEVDDEFRRRADAYDRFMVAFKERLDEEGLEAVAFNFAAGNFTKPEHYLDWFPRTLEAYTYLGFHEYGWPALKPGPGVHTAALYYRTCMEGIRQQYGDKFKVIMTEAGLTMAYGNPQNPDEGWLNTREPLTEEQYWQSLLWYNNEMLKDPYVMGACLFEVGHAGKWVTFRHLGEDNQGNPILLMNRIEALNDIPGPPEPPEPPEPPSGDIYERTAALVDALTRERDRIAEVPALADEVELALAPLAGPAGAAIETEMLAHNLRTRVNQISATLTQLEDHPDIPAETLQRMQQEADLVAQQLDALAPRIARVEAAGRDVQTVAQAFPAQKRAAQQTPGLLTQVESLLERAQRLQSDLPGGEFTPPPGVQDIRDQMPHHPTKTWPSRTLNQIEIIVVHHTVTSSQIDPIALARAIIARRDLPGLPYHFLVQGDGSGFWTESLETALGQTLKDDINRTGVAVALAGNFTNNPPPEAQLDTAAAIIAQLVKTYNLNVEEDIIGRSEVDPVASPGRQWLQGARYKFTLLEKVRALL
;
A
#
# COMPACT_ATOMS: atom_id res chain seq x y z
N MET A 1 5.64 -16.32 -7.96
CA MET A 1 4.20 -16.27 -7.62
C MET A 1 3.50 -15.42 -8.65
N ASN A 2 2.39 -15.91 -9.20
CA ASN A 2 1.61 -15.25 -10.24
C ASN A 2 0.33 -14.62 -9.66
N LYS A 3 0.06 -13.36 -9.99
CA LYS A 3 -1.18 -12.61 -9.70
C LYS A 3 -1.94 -12.20 -10.98
N LEU A 4 -1.45 -12.57 -12.16
CA LEU A 4 -2.10 -12.31 -13.43
C LEU A 4 -3.17 -13.37 -13.71
N GLY A 5 -4.42 -12.95 -13.63
CA GLY A 5 -5.62 -13.72 -13.90
C GLY A 5 -6.17 -13.49 -15.30
N PHE A 6 -7.26 -14.17 -15.64
CA PHE A 6 -7.86 -14.11 -16.99
C PHE A 6 -9.24 -13.48 -16.97
N TYR A 7 -9.50 -12.56 -17.88
CA TYR A 7 -10.86 -12.21 -18.28
C TYR A 7 -11.24 -12.97 -19.56
N ILE A 8 -12.26 -13.81 -19.46
CA ILE A 8 -12.78 -14.66 -20.52
C ILE A 8 -14.18 -14.17 -20.89
N GLU A 9 -14.26 -13.37 -21.95
CA GLU A 9 -15.55 -13.01 -22.53
C GLU A 9 -16.08 -14.14 -23.43
N ASN A 10 -15.24 -14.64 -24.33
CA ASN A 10 -15.56 -15.69 -25.29
C ASN A 10 -14.83 -16.99 -24.95
N THR A 11 -15.60 -18.03 -24.66
CA THR A 11 -15.09 -19.34 -24.24
C THR A 11 -14.66 -20.23 -25.40
N THR A 12 -14.89 -19.80 -26.64
CA THR A 12 -14.59 -20.57 -27.87
C THR A 12 -13.27 -20.17 -28.53
N VAL A 13 -12.53 -19.22 -27.95
CA VAL A 13 -11.25 -18.79 -28.48
C VAL A 13 -10.27 -19.95 -28.52
N ARG A 14 -9.60 -20.11 -29.67
CA ARG A 14 -8.60 -21.16 -29.88
C ARG A 14 -7.48 -21.01 -28.84
N TRP A 15 -7.03 -22.13 -28.28
CA TRP A 15 -5.98 -22.21 -27.26
C TRP A 15 -6.38 -21.79 -25.83
N LEU A 16 -7.63 -21.39 -25.59
CA LEU A 16 -8.07 -20.96 -24.26
C LEU A 16 -7.95 -22.06 -23.20
N ARG A 17 -8.33 -23.30 -23.55
CA ARG A 17 -8.28 -24.45 -22.63
C ARG A 17 -6.83 -24.82 -22.29
N GLU A 18 -5.95 -24.77 -23.27
CA GLU A 18 -4.51 -24.96 -23.10
C GLU A 18 -3.93 -23.86 -22.21
N ALA A 19 -4.27 -22.60 -22.45
CA ALA A 19 -3.81 -21.48 -21.64
C ALA A 19 -4.26 -21.61 -20.17
N LEU A 20 -5.52 -22.00 -19.92
CA LEU A 20 -6.01 -22.26 -18.56
C LEU A 20 -5.23 -23.38 -17.88
N ARG A 21 -5.02 -24.51 -18.58
CA ARG A 21 -4.27 -25.67 -18.06
C ARG A 21 -2.80 -25.35 -17.77
N GLN A 22 -2.20 -24.53 -18.62
CA GLN A 22 -0.80 -24.12 -18.56
C GLN A 22 -0.57 -23.11 -17.43
N VAL A 23 -1.31 -22.00 -17.44
CA VAL A 23 -1.06 -20.87 -16.54
C VAL A 23 -1.64 -21.11 -15.15
N LYS A 24 -2.80 -21.78 -15.06
CA LYS A 24 -3.61 -21.93 -13.84
C LYS A 24 -3.80 -20.58 -13.11
N PRO A 25 -4.46 -19.61 -13.77
CA PRO A 25 -4.55 -18.24 -13.27
C PRO A 25 -5.18 -18.19 -11.86
N PRO A 26 -4.69 -17.34 -10.95
CA PRO A 26 -5.20 -17.27 -9.57
C PRO A 26 -6.64 -16.76 -9.51
N VAL A 27 -7.02 -15.88 -10.44
CA VAL A 27 -8.36 -15.31 -10.55
C VAL A 27 -8.85 -15.39 -12.01
N ILE A 28 -10.15 -15.63 -12.19
CA ILE A 28 -10.80 -15.67 -13.52
C ILE A 28 -12.09 -14.85 -13.44
N LEU A 29 -12.25 -13.87 -14.31
CA LEU A 29 -13.54 -13.26 -14.62
C LEU A 29 -14.10 -13.93 -15.88
N ILE A 30 -15.36 -14.37 -15.86
CA ILE A 30 -15.97 -15.06 -16.99
C ILE A 30 -17.43 -14.68 -17.18
N HIS A 31 -17.86 -14.51 -18.44
CA HIS A 31 -19.29 -14.43 -18.76
C HIS A 31 -19.88 -15.83 -18.58
N ALA A 32 -20.85 -15.96 -17.67
CA ALA A 32 -21.27 -17.25 -17.12
C ALA A 32 -22.09 -18.16 -18.07
N GLN A 33 -21.75 -18.22 -19.36
CA GLN A 33 -22.55 -18.87 -20.40
C GLN A 33 -22.06 -20.28 -20.77
N ASP A 34 -20.86 -20.69 -20.32
CA ASP A 34 -20.25 -21.99 -20.66
C ASP A 34 -20.05 -22.87 -19.42
N ARG A 35 -21.13 -23.53 -19.00
CA ARG A 35 -21.12 -24.51 -17.90
C ARG A 35 -20.09 -25.62 -18.11
N GLY A 36 -19.91 -26.06 -19.35
CA GLY A 36 -18.97 -27.14 -19.69
C GLY A 36 -17.54 -26.74 -19.37
N LEU A 37 -17.12 -25.54 -19.82
CA LEU A 37 -15.82 -24.99 -19.49
C LEU A 37 -15.63 -24.80 -17.98
N LEU A 38 -16.62 -24.28 -17.25
CA LEU A 38 -16.54 -24.11 -15.80
C LEU A 38 -16.30 -25.44 -15.07
N ARG A 39 -17.00 -26.51 -15.48
CA ARG A 39 -16.75 -27.87 -14.96
C ARG A 39 -15.34 -28.35 -15.27
N ASP A 40 -14.86 -28.14 -16.49
CA ASP A 40 -13.50 -28.52 -16.87
C ASP A 40 -12.44 -27.71 -16.12
N ILE A 41 -12.68 -26.41 -15.85
CA ILE A 41 -11.81 -25.59 -15.00
C ILE A 41 -11.71 -26.20 -13.60
N ARG A 42 -12.84 -26.52 -12.98
CA ARG A 42 -12.87 -27.14 -11.64
C ARG A 42 -12.28 -28.54 -11.60
N ARG A 43 -12.39 -29.31 -12.69
CA ARG A 43 -11.86 -30.67 -12.76
C ARG A 43 -10.36 -30.73 -13.00
N GLU A 44 -9.86 -29.98 -13.99
CA GLU A 44 -8.50 -30.20 -14.50
C GLU A 44 -7.78 -28.95 -15.03
N LEU A 45 -8.49 -27.95 -15.54
CA LEU A 45 -7.80 -26.83 -16.22
C LEU A 45 -7.20 -25.87 -15.19
N SER A 46 -7.97 -25.45 -14.18
CA SER A 46 -7.44 -24.60 -13.10
C SER A 46 -8.30 -24.72 -11.84
N PRO A 47 -8.22 -25.86 -11.12
CA PRO A 47 -9.14 -26.18 -10.02
C PRO A 47 -9.15 -25.16 -8.89
N ASP A 48 -8.02 -24.49 -8.67
CA ASP A 48 -7.79 -23.61 -7.53
C ASP A 48 -8.13 -22.14 -7.80
N SER A 49 -8.37 -21.74 -9.06
CA SER A 49 -8.73 -20.36 -9.41
C SER A 49 -9.93 -19.85 -8.61
N PHE A 50 -9.90 -18.58 -8.23
CA PHE A 50 -11.09 -17.88 -7.78
C PHE A 50 -11.87 -17.36 -9.00
N ILE A 51 -13.09 -17.85 -9.22
CA ILE A 51 -13.89 -17.59 -10.41
C ILE A 51 -15.00 -16.61 -10.10
N ILE A 52 -15.06 -15.53 -10.88
CA ILE A 52 -16.04 -14.47 -10.77
C ILE A 52 -16.98 -14.55 -11.97
N GLY A 53 -18.26 -14.72 -11.70
CA GLY A 53 -19.30 -14.74 -12.71
C GLY A 53 -19.75 -13.33 -13.08
N ARG A 54 -19.80 -13.04 -14.38
CA ARG A 54 -20.39 -11.83 -14.93
C ARG A 54 -21.65 -12.17 -15.73
N LEU A 55 -22.76 -11.53 -15.37
CA LEU A 55 -23.99 -11.54 -16.16
C LEU A 55 -24.21 -10.14 -16.77
N PHE A 56 -24.03 -10.03 -18.08
CA PHE A 56 -24.01 -8.75 -18.77
C PHE A 56 -25.36 -8.01 -18.69
N LYS A 57 -25.29 -6.69 -18.44
CA LYS A 57 -26.41 -5.75 -18.52
C LYS A 57 -26.03 -4.55 -19.37
N THR A 58 -26.97 -4.09 -20.20
CA THR A 58 -26.69 -2.93 -21.06
C THR A 58 -26.61 -1.65 -20.22
N PRO A 59 -25.84 -0.63 -20.65
CA PRO A 59 -25.81 0.66 -19.94
C PRO A 59 -27.20 1.26 -19.71
N GLN A 60 -28.12 1.10 -20.68
CA GLN A 60 -29.50 1.58 -20.56
C GLN A 60 -30.27 0.87 -19.44
N GLN A 61 -30.10 -0.46 -19.29
CA GLN A 61 -30.71 -1.22 -18.21
C GLN A 61 -30.13 -0.81 -16.85
N GLN A 62 -28.80 -0.67 -16.75
CA GLN A 62 -28.14 -0.24 -15.52
C GLN A 62 -28.63 1.15 -15.09
N HIS A 63 -28.67 2.12 -16.01
CA HIS A 63 -29.20 3.45 -15.71
C HIS A 63 -30.66 3.41 -15.27
N PHE A 64 -31.50 2.63 -15.97
CA PHE A 64 -32.90 2.48 -15.60
C PHE A 64 -33.08 1.95 -14.17
N TRP A 65 -32.31 0.94 -13.77
CA TRP A 65 -32.35 0.41 -12.40
C TRP A 65 -31.96 1.45 -11.36
N LEU A 66 -30.88 2.19 -11.60
CA LEU A 66 -30.39 3.22 -10.67
C LEU A 66 -31.30 4.46 -10.62
N ASP A 67 -31.99 4.79 -11.71
CA ASP A 67 -32.89 5.96 -11.79
C ASP A 67 -34.35 5.62 -11.41
N SER A 68 -34.66 4.35 -11.13
CA SER A 68 -36.03 3.87 -10.93
C SER A 68 -36.72 4.37 -9.65
N GLY A 69 -35.95 4.84 -8.66
CA GLY A 69 -36.44 5.09 -7.30
C GLY A 69 -36.61 3.83 -6.44
N GLU A 70 -36.41 2.64 -6.99
CA GLU A 70 -36.46 1.34 -6.30
C GLU A 70 -35.18 0.49 -6.53
N PRO A 71 -33.97 1.04 -6.32
CA PRO A 71 -32.73 0.34 -6.64
C PRO A 71 -32.55 -0.98 -5.87
N GLU A 72 -33.07 -1.09 -4.64
CA GLU A 72 -33.03 -2.30 -3.83
C GLU A 72 -33.83 -3.46 -4.46
N ARG A 73 -35.00 -3.15 -5.05
CA ARG A 73 -35.82 -4.13 -5.76
C ARG A 73 -35.03 -4.70 -6.93
N TYR A 74 -34.41 -3.84 -7.74
CA TYR A 74 -33.61 -4.28 -8.87
C TYR A 74 -32.31 -4.99 -8.46
N GLY A 75 -31.71 -4.63 -7.33
CA GLY A 75 -30.58 -5.36 -6.75
C GLY A 75 -30.97 -6.81 -6.44
N ARG A 76 -32.11 -7.01 -5.76
CA ARG A 76 -32.64 -8.36 -5.47
C ARG A 76 -33.05 -9.10 -6.75
N GLU A 77 -33.71 -8.44 -7.69
CA GLU A 77 -34.12 -9.04 -8.97
C GLU A 77 -32.91 -9.49 -9.80
N PHE A 78 -31.82 -8.72 -9.79
CA PHE A 78 -30.60 -9.11 -10.50
C PHE A 78 -29.93 -10.33 -9.85
N ALA A 79 -29.89 -10.39 -8.52
CA ALA A 79 -29.43 -11.58 -7.80
C ALA A 79 -30.32 -12.80 -8.10
N GLU A 80 -31.64 -12.64 -8.12
CA GLU A 80 -32.59 -13.70 -8.51
C GLU A 80 -32.38 -14.18 -9.94
N GLU A 81 -32.08 -13.27 -10.86
CA GLU A 81 -31.75 -13.64 -12.23
C GLU A 81 -30.52 -14.55 -12.27
N ILE A 82 -29.46 -14.21 -11.54
CA ILE A 82 -28.25 -15.02 -11.41
C ILE A 82 -28.53 -16.39 -10.79
N ILE A 83 -29.29 -16.41 -9.68
CA ILE A 83 -29.61 -17.65 -8.96
C ILE A 83 -30.38 -18.63 -9.85
N ASN A 84 -31.29 -18.11 -10.67
CA ASN A 84 -32.13 -18.92 -11.55
C ASN A 84 -31.54 -19.13 -12.95
N TYR A 85 -30.44 -18.45 -13.29
CA TYR A 85 -29.78 -18.56 -14.58
C TYR A 85 -29.27 -19.98 -14.84
N ASP A 86 -29.43 -20.44 -16.09
CA ASP A 86 -28.94 -21.74 -16.60
C ASP A 86 -29.07 -22.87 -15.56
N PHE A 87 -30.30 -23.29 -15.24
CA PHE A 87 -30.60 -24.34 -14.26
C PHE A 87 -29.83 -24.20 -12.93
N GLN A 88 -29.83 -22.99 -12.36
CA GLN A 88 -29.16 -22.66 -11.11
C GLN A 88 -27.65 -22.90 -11.14
N LEU A 89 -27.00 -22.54 -12.26
CA LEU A 89 -25.55 -22.64 -12.45
C LEU A 89 -24.76 -22.04 -11.27
N ALA A 90 -25.26 -20.93 -10.72
CA ALA A 90 -24.65 -20.25 -9.58
C ALA A 90 -24.46 -21.14 -8.34
N LYS A 91 -25.28 -22.19 -8.18
CA LYS A 91 -25.27 -23.10 -7.03
C LYS A 91 -24.62 -24.44 -7.33
N GLU A 92 -24.16 -24.64 -8.56
CA GLU A 92 -23.57 -25.91 -8.96
C GLU A 92 -22.17 -26.07 -8.35
N VAL A 93 -21.90 -27.26 -7.81
CA VAL A 93 -20.63 -27.63 -7.20
C VAL A 93 -19.87 -28.57 -8.15
N GLY A 94 -18.61 -28.26 -8.43
CA GLY A 94 -17.72 -29.09 -9.24
C GLY A 94 -17.25 -30.35 -8.49
N GLU A 95 -16.58 -31.24 -9.21
CA GLU A 95 -16.03 -32.50 -8.64
C GLU A 95 -15.03 -32.27 -7.50
N ASN A 96 -14.40 -31.10 -7.46
CA ASN A 96 -13.48 -30.69 -6.40
C ASN A 96 -14.19 -30.14 -5.13
N GLY A 97 -15.52 -30.18 -5.07
CA GLY A 97 -16.31 -29.72 -3.92
C GLY A 97 -16.46 -28.20 -3.81
N ARG A 98 -15.97 -27.42 -4.80
CA ARG A 98 -16.14 -25.95 -4.86
C ARG A 98 -17.28 -25.56 -5.80
N LEU A 99 -17.92 -24.41 -5.56
CA LEU A 99 -18.85 -23.84 -6.53
C LEU A 99 -18.17 -23.64 -7.89
N LEU A 100 -18.90 -23.84 -8.98
CA LEU A 100 -18.39 -23.55 -10.32
C LEU A 100 -17.99 -22.07 -10.47
N ILE A 101 -18.68 -21.18 -9.77
CA ILE A 101 -18.38 -19.74 -9.68
C ILE A 101 -18.32 -19.39 -8.18
N ASP A 102 -17.20 -18.82 -7.72
CA ASP A 102 -17.01 -18.52 -6.29
C ASP A 102 -17.74 -17.25 -5.87
N ALA A 103 -17.81 -16.23 -6.74
CA ALA A 103 -18.50 -14.98 -6.46
C ALA A 103 -19.11 -14.35 -7.73
N TRP A 104 -20.11 -13.49 -7.55
CA TRP A 104 -20.79 -12.82 -8.65
C TRP A 104 -20.53 -11.31 -8.65
N MET A 105 -20.18 -10.79 -9.83
CA MET A 105 -19.95 -9.36 -10.02
C MET A 105 -21.28 -8.60 -10.06
N SER A 106 -21.32 -7.41 -9.44
CA SER A 106 -22.44 -6.47 -9.58
C SER A 106 -22.44 -5.79 -10.97
N LEU A 107 -22.98 -4.57 -11.07
CA LEU A 107 -23.02 -3.83 -12.32
C LEU A 107 -21.62 -3.38 -12.77
N ASN A 108 -21.40 -3.33 -14.08
CA ASN A 108 -20.11 -2.96 -14.67
C ASN A 108 -20.12 -1.49 -15.09
N GLU A 109 -19.23 -0.68 -14.51
CA GLU A 109 -19.04 0.73 -14.87
C GLU A 109 -20.35 1.54 -14.90
N ALA A 110 -21.27 1.23 -13.99
CA ALA A 110 -22.65 1.73 -14.02
C ALA A 110 -22.79 3.23 -13.76
N ILE A 111 -21.76 3.84 -13.17
CA ILE A 111 -21.70 5.27 -12.86
C ILE A 111 -20.30 5.82 -13.15
N ARG A 112 -20.23 7.07 -13.59
CA ARG A 112 -18.99 7.87 -13.58
C ARG A 112 -18.57 8.15 -12.15
N GLY A 113 -17.27 8.32 -11.89
CA GLY A 113 -16.76 8.61 -10.54
C GLY A 113 -16.37 10.06 -10.30
N PRO A 114 -16.11 10.47 -9.05
CA PRO A 114 -15.77 11.84 -8.70
C PRO A 114 -14.55 12.40 -9.46
N ALA A 115 -13.57 11.56 -9.82
CA ALA A 115 -12.40 12.00 -10.58
C ALA A 115 -12.71 12.39 -12.04
N SER A 116 -13.90 12.01 -12.55
CA SER A 116 -14.38 12.45 -13.87
C SER A 116 -14.92 13.89 -13.88
N PHE A 117 -15.10 14.51 -12.71
CA PHE A 117 -15.64 15.86 -12.57
C PHE A 117 -14.53 16.90 -12.46
N PRO A 118 -14.65 18.06 -13.13
CA PRO A 118 -13.74 19.18 -12.92
C PRO A 118 -13.67 19.54 -11.43
N GLY A 119 -12.46 19.58 -10.87
CA GLY A 119 -12.26 19.92 -9.47
C GLY A 119 -12.89 18.95 -8.45
N TYR A 120 -13.29 17.75 -8.87
CA TYR A 120 -14.06 16.79 -8.05
C TYR A 120 -15.45 17.29 -7.63
N GLU A 121 -15.99 18.30 -8.31
CA GLU A 121 -17.32 18.85 -8.02
C GLU A 121 -18.42 17.99 -8.67
N VAL A 122 -18.95 17.03 -7.91
CA VAL A 122 -19.98 16.11 -8.39
C VAL A 122 -21.36 16.76 -8.53
N ASP A 123 -22.09 16.37 -9.59
CA ASP A 123 -23.44 16.85 -9.89
C ASP A 123 -24.55 16.06 -9.16
N ASP A 124 -25.78 16.57 -9.21
CA ASP A 124 -26.93 15.93 -8.56
C ASP A 124 -27.26 14.56 -9.15
N GLU A 125 -26.94 14.32 -10.42
CA GLU A 125 -27.13 13.02 -11.06
C GLU A 125 -26.23 11.96 -10.41
N PHE A 126 -24.94 12.25 -10.26
CA PHE A 126 -24.02 11.38 -9.55
C PHE A 126 -24.44 11.15 -8.11
N ARG A 127 -24.81 12.21 -7.37
CA ARG A 127 -25.25 12.07 -5.97
C ARG A 127 -26.42 11.09 -5.83
N ARG A 128 -27.44 11.22 -6.70
CA ARG A 128 -28.60 10.31 -6.71
C ARG A 128 -28.19 8.90 -7.09
N ARG A 129 -27.40 8.72 -8.15
CA ARG A 129 -27.02 7.40 -8.65
C ARG A 129 -26.02 6.67 -7.75
N ALA A 130 -25.13 7.40 -7.07
CA ALA A 130 -24.20 6.82 -6.10
C ALA A 130 -24.96 6.24 -4.89
N ASP A 131 -25.88 7.01 -4.29
CA ASP A 131 -26.75 6.50 -3.22
C ASP A 131 -27.62 5.33 -3.69
N ALA A 132 -28.22 5.43 -4.88
CA ALA A 132 -28.99 4.34 -5.46
C ALA A 132 -28.14 3.09 -5.67
N TYR A 133 -26.89 3.23 -6.15
CA TYR A 133 -26.02 2.08 -6.40
C TYR A 133 -25.50 1.44 -5.10
N ASP A 134 -25.22 2.24 -4.07
CA ASP A 134 -24.88 1.74 -2.73
C ASP A 134 -26.00 0.85 -2.18
N ARG A 135 -27.27 1.31 -2.27
CA ARG A 135 -28.44 0.53 -1.85
C ARG A 135 -28.71 -0.69 -2.73
N PHE A 136 -28.51 -0.56 -4.05
CA PHE A 136 -28.61 -1.67 -5.01
C PHE A 136 -27.64 -2.80 -4.64
N MET A 137 -26.36 -2.47 -4.39
CA MET A 137 -25.32 -3.46 -4.09
C MET A 137 -25.60 -4.21 -2.80
N VAL A 138 -26.03 -3.52 -1.74
CA VAL A 138 -26.43 -4.17 -0.49
C VAL A 138 -27.57 -5.17 -0.72
N ALA A 139 -28.64 -4.75 -1.41
CA ALA A 139 -29.78 -5.62 -1.68
C ALA A 139 -29.43 -6.82 -2.58
N PHE A 140 -28.50 -6.62 -3.52
CA PHE A 140 -27.93 -7.69 -4.36
C PHE A 140 -27.14 -8.70 -3.51
N LYS A 141 -26.25 -8.23 -2.63
CA LYS A 141 -25.45 -9.08 -1.73
C LYS A 141 -26.32 -9.86 -0.76
N GLU A 142 -27.26 -9.20 -0.08
CA GLU A 142 -28.17 -9.83 0.87
C GLU A 142 -28.94 -10.99 0.22
N ARG A 143 -29.40 -10.81 -1.02
CA ARG A 143 -30.13 -11.86 -1.72
C ARG A 143 -29.24 -13.05 -2.10
N LEU A 144 -27.99 -12.81 -2.51
CA LEU A 144 -27.03 -13.89 -2.78
C LEU A 144 -26.64 -14.64 -1.49
N ASP A 145 -26.50 -13.93 -0.37
CA ASP A 145 -26.20 -14.52 0.94
C ASP A 145 -27.28 -15.48 1.43
N GLU A 146 -28.56 -15.20 1.13
CA GLU A 146 -29.68 -16.10 1.40
C GLU A 146 -29.50 -17.50 0.74
N GLU A 147 -28.70 -17.61 -0.34
CA GLU A 147 -28.35 -18.88 -1.00
C GLU A 147 -26.93 -19.37 -0.67
N GLY A 148 -26.18 -18.68 0.18
CA GLY A 148 -24.78 -18.99 0.46
C GLY A 148 -23.84 -18.68 -0.72
N LEU A 149 -24.17 -17.67 -1.52
CA LEU A 149 -23.35 -17.21 -2.65
C LEU A 149 -22.67 -15.88 -2.31
N GLU A 150 -21.44 -15.69 -2.79
CA GLU A 150 -20.68 -14.46 -2.58
C GLU A 150 -20.78 -13.48 -3.74
N ALA A 151 -20.40 -12.21 -3.48
CA ALA A 151 -20.41 -11.16 -4.49
C ALA A 151 -19.15 -10.28 -4.45
N VAL A 152 -18.86 -9.65 -5.58
CA VAL A 152 -17.78 -8.67 -5.76
C VAL A 152 -18.39 -7.28 -5.98
N ALA A 153 -18.10 -6.34 -5.07
CA ALA A 153 -18.56 -4.96 -5.15
C ALA A 153 -17.76 -4.14 -6.16
N PHE A 154 -18.29 -2.97 -6.51
CA PHE A 154 -17.65 -1.94 -7.34
C PHE A 154 -17.52 -2.33 -8.81
N ASN A 155 -16.34 -2.47 -9.41
CA ASN A 155 -16.15 -2.60 -10.88
C ASN A 155 -16.42 -1.29 -11.63
N PHE A 156 -15.86 -0.20 -11.10
CA PHE A 156 -15.93 1.13 -11.71
C PHE A 156 -14.90 1.29 -12.83
N ALA A 157 -15.21 2.18 -13.78
CA ALA A 157 -14.31 2.50 -14.87
C ALA A 157 -12.95 2.98 -14.37
N ALA A 158 -11.87 2.53 -15.02
CA ALA A 158 -10.51 2.87 -14.60
C ALA A 158 -10.32 4.40 -14.48
N GLY A 159 -9.63 4.82 -13.43
CA GLY A 159 -9.32 6.24 -13.19
C GLY A 159 -10.50 7.12 -12.74
N ASN A 160 -11.71 6.58 -12.57
CA ASN A 160 -12.87 7.37 -12.11
C ASN A 160 -12.94 7.52 -10.59
N PHE A 161 -12.40 6.54 -9.86
CA PHE A 161 -12.39 6.49 -8.40
C PHE A 161 -10.94 6.32 -7.94
N THR A 162 -10.29 7.43 -7.58
CA THR A 162 -8.83 7.48 -7.37
C THR A 162 -8.41 7.80 -5.93
N LYS A 163 -9.38 8.01 -5.03
CA LYS A 163 -9.12 8.42 -3.63
C LYS A 163 -10.01 7.65 -2.66
N PRO A 164 -9.62 7.49 -1.38
CA PRO A 164 -10.43 6.82 -0.37
C PRO A 164 -11.83 7.41 -0.20
N GLU A 165 -11.95 8.74 -0.15
CA GLU A 165 -13.23 9.44 0.04
C GLU A 165 -14.24 9.15 -1.08
N HIS A 166 -13.78 8.78 -2.28
CA HIS A 166 -14.68 8.39 -3.37
C HIS A 166 -15.44 7.09 -3.08
N TYR A 167 -14.93 6.27 -2.15
CA TYR A 167 -15.57 5.05 -1.68
C TYR A 167 -16.24 5.25 -0.33
N LEU A 168 -15.50 5.82 0.64
CA LEU A 168 -15.95 5.99 2.02
C LEU A 168 -17.20 6.87 2.13
N ASP A 169 -17.25 7.98 1.39
CA ASP A 169 -18.34 8.95 1.50
C ASP A 169 -19.60 8.50 0.72
N TRP A 170 -19.40 7.72 -0.35
CA TRP A 170 -20.45 7.44 -1.33
C TRP A 170 -20.99 6.02 -1.27
N PHE A 171 -20.23 5.05 -0.77
CA PHE A 171 -20.64 3.65 -0.66
C PHE A 171 -20.39 3.01 0.72
N PRO A 172 -20.75 3.69 1.83
CA PRO A 172 -20.47 3.17 3.17
C PRO A 172 -21.22 1.85 3.44
N ARG A 173 -22.43 1.67 2.92
CA ARG A 173 -23.24 0.47 3.17
C ARG A 173 -22.68 -0.74 2.43
N THR A 174 -22.23 -0.53 1.19
CA THR A 174 -21.54 -1.54 0.39
C THR A 174 -20.24 -1.96 1.06
N LEU A 175 -19.45 -1.00 1.56
CA LEU A 175 -18.22 -1.30 2.30
C LEU A 175 -18.51 -2.08 3.58
N GLU A 176 -19.64 -1.87 4.25
CA GLU A 176 -20.05 -2.69 5.40
C GLU A 176 -20.37 -4.13 5.01
N ALA A 177 -21.16 -4.33 3.93
CA ALA A 177 -21.73 -5.61 3.55
C ALA A 177 -20.78 -6.57 2.80
N TYR A 178 -19.74 -6.05 2.13
CA TYR A 178 -18.91 -6.86 1.23
C TYR A 178 -17.56 -7.27 1.81
N THR A 179 -17.06 -8.40 1.29
CA THR A 179 -15.69 -8.91 1.52
C THR A 179 -14.80 -8.68 0.29
N TYR A 180 -15.33 -8.85 -0.92
CA TYR A 180 -14.57 -8.75 -2.17
C TYR A 180 -14.83 -7.42 -2.88
N LEU A 181 -13.76 -6.70 -3.22
CA LEU A 181 -13.83 -5.40 -3.90
C LEU A 181 -13.17 -5.50 -5.28
N GLY A 182 -13.91 -5.08 -6.32
CA GLY A 182 -13.51 -5.09 -7.72
C GLY A 182 -13.01 -3.73 -8.22
N PHE A 183 -11.89 -3.74 -8.95
CA PHE A 183 -11.27 -2.53 -9.54
C PHE A 183 -10.94 -2.75 -11.02
N HIS A 184 -11.01 -1.69 -11.83
CA HIS A 184 -10.47 -1.69 -13.19
C HIS A 184 -9.18 -0.86 -13.24
N GLU A 185 -8.09 -1.43 -13.78
CA GLU A 185 -6.80 -0.75 -13.88
C GLU A 185 -6.20 -0.84 -15.28
N TYR A 186 -6.23 0.29 -15.98
CA TYR A 186 -5.71 0.42 -17.34
C TYR A 186 -4.52 1.36 -17.44
N GLY A 187 -3.77 1.24 -18.54
CA GLY A 187 -2.74 2.22 -18.87
C GLY A 187 -2.41 2.26 -20.36
N TRP A 188 -1.70 3.31 -20.76
CA TRP A 188 -1.12 3.47 -22.09
C TRP A 188 0.13 4.36 -22.06
N PRO A 189 1.21 4.01 -22.78
CA PRO A 189 1.48 2.72 -23.42
C PRO A 189 1.98 1.64 -22.43
N ALA A 190 1.93 1.90 -21.13
CA ALA A 190 2.37 0.98 -20.09
C ALA A 190 1.48 1.09 -18.84
N LEU A 191 1.49 0.06 -18.00
CA LEU A 191 0.91 0.14 -16.65
C LEU A 191 1.88 0.83 -15.68
N LYS A 192 3.19 0.73 -15.93
CA LYS A 192 4.22 1.35 -15.10
C LYS A 192 4.22 2.86 -15.30
N PRO A 193 4.04 3.68 -14.24
CA PRO A 193 4.15 5.13 -14.34
C PRO A 193 5.51 5.57 -14.89
N GLY A 194 5.50 6.59 -15.74
CA GLY A 194 6.70 7.15 -16.34
C GLY A 194 6.39 8.28 -17.31
N PRO A 195 7.42 8.96 -17.85
CA PRO A 195 7.22 10.02 -18.83
C PRO A 195 6.40 9.54 -20.03
N GLY A 196 5.31 10.25 -20.33
CA GLY A 196 4.42 9.92 -21.45
C GLY A 196 3.50 8.72 -21.21
N VAL A 197 3.43 8.19 -19.99
CA VAL A 197 2.51 7.12 -19.61
C VAL A 197 1.31 7.69 -18.85
N HIS A 198 0.12 7.35 -19.31
CA HIS A 198 -1.13 7.55 -18.58
C HIS A 198 -1.56 6.21 -18.00
N THR A 199 -1.74 6.13 -16.68
CA THR A 199 -2.13 4.87 -16.04
C THR A 199 -2.99 5.07 -14.80
N ALA A 200 -3.91 4.13 -14.57
CA ALA A 200 -4.65 3.93 -13.33
C ALA A 200 -4.04 2.83 -12.46
N ALA A 201 -2.93 2.21 -12.88
CA ALA A 201 -2.33 1.10 -12.16
C ALA A 201 -1.96 1.51 -10.73
N LEU A 202 -2.27 0.63 -9.77
CA LEU A 202 -2.08 0.80 -8.33
C LEU A 202 -2.97 1.87 -7.69
N TYR A 203 -3.98 2.40 -8.38
CA TYR A 203 -4.97 3.26 -7.74
C TYR A 203 -5.77 2.52 -6.68
N TYR A 204 -5.96 1.19 -6.81
CA TYR A 204 -6.53 0.38 -5.73
C TYR A 204 -5.75 0.57 -4.43
N ARG A 205 -4.41 0.72 -4.48
CA ARG A 205 -3.57 0.81 -3.28
C ARG A 205 -3.88 2.09 -2.51
N THR A 206 -3.98 3.21 -3.20
CA THR A 206 -4.37 4.51 -2.62
C THR A 206 -5.77 4.45 -2.01
N CYS A 207 -6.75 3.87 -2.72
CA CYS A 207 -8.11 3.74 -2.20
C CYS A 207 -8.18 2.81 -0.99
N MET A 208 -7.49 1.68 -1.05
CA MET A 208 -7.47 0.67 0.00
C MET A 208 -6.74 1.12 1.25
N GLU A 209 -5.76 2.02 1.16
CA GLU A 209 -5.09 2.59 2.32
C GLU A 209 -6.11 3.25 3.27
N GLY A 210 -6.94 4.17 2.77
CA GLY A 210 -7.96 4.81 3.59
C GLY A 210 -9.13 3.88 3.96
N ILE A 211 -9.54 2.97 3.07
CA ILE A 211 -10.58 1.99 3.39
C ILE A 211 -10.13 1.08 4.55
N ARG A 212 -8.89 0.57 4.53
CA ARG A 212 -8.36 -0.30 5.59
C ARG A 212 -8.13 0.44 6.90
N GLN A 213 -7.83 1.74 6.88
CA GLN A 213 -7.78 2.54 8.10
C GLN A 213 -9.13 2.53 8.85
N GLN A 214 -10.26 2.50 8.14
CA GLN A 214 -11.59 2.48 8.74
C GLN A 214 -12.13 1.06 9.02
N TYR A 215 -11.86 0.10 8.14
CA TYR A 215 -12.48 -1.23 8.18
C TYR A 215 -11.51 -2.39 8.46
N GLY A 216 -10.23 -2.10 8.67
CA GLY A 216 -9.18 -3.11 8.87
C GLY A 216 -8.95 -4.01 7.64
N ASP A 217 -8.50 -5.23 7.89
CA ASP A 217 -8.02 -6.16 6.86
C ASP A 217 -9.08 -7.10 6.30
N LYS A 218 -10.36 -6.74 6.44
CA LYS A 218 -11.48 -7.61 6.06
C LYS A 218 -11.58 -7.85 4.54
N PHE A 219 -11.07 -6.94 3.73
CA PHE A 219 -11.31 -6.95 2.29
C PHE A 219 -10.30 -7.77 1.50
N LYS A 220 -10.78 -8.40 0.43
CA LYS A 220 -9.97 -9.01 -0.62
C LYS A 220 -10.17 -8.24 -1.93
N VAL A 221 -9.08 -7.86 -2.56
CA VAL A 221 -9.08 -7.01 -3.76
C VAL A 221 -8.85 -7.83 -4.99
N ILE A 222 -9.66 -7.57 -6.01
CA ILE A 222 -9.55 -8.20 -7.31
C ILE A 222 -9.60 -7.10 -8.35
N MET A 223 -8.62 -7.06 -9.25
CA MET A 223 -8.75 -6.23 -10.44
C MET A 223 -9.55 -7.05 -11.45
N THR A 224 -10.85 -6.77 -11.53
CA THR A 224 -11.77 -7.52 -12.38
C THR A 224 -11.51 -7.26 -13.86
N GLU A 225 -10.88 -6.13 -14.20
CA GLU A 225 -10.33 -5.88 -15.53
C GLU A 225 -8.99 -5.13 -15.41
N ALA A 226 -7.95 -5.60 -16.12
CA ALA A 226 -6.66 -4.92 -16.19
C ALA A 226 -5.98 -5.11 -17.55
N GLY A 227 -5.20 -4.12 -18.00
CA GLY A 227 -4.48 -4.22 -19.26
C GLY A 227 -4.09 -2.89 -19.88
N LEU A 228 -3.64 -2.93 -21.14
CA LEU A 228 -3.31 -1.74 -21.91
C LEU A 228 -4.41 -1.39 -22.90
N THR A 229 -4.88 -0.15 -22.85
CA THR A 229 -5.89 0.38 -23.75
C THR A 229 -5.53 1.80 -24.15
N MET A 230 -5.58 2.09 -25.45
CA MET A 230 -5.40 3.45 -25.96
C MET A 230 -6.49 4.40 -25.46
N ALA A 231 -7.62 3.90 -24.95
CA ALA A 231 -8.65 4.71 -24.35
C ALA A 231 -8.09 5.54 -23.18
N TYR A 232 -7.17 4.97 -22.41
CA TYR A 232 -6.66 5.61 -21.22
C TYR A 232 -5.60 6.67 -21.55
N GLY A 233 -5.89 7.94 -21.24
CA GLY A 233 -4.99 9.08 -21.48
C GLY A 233 -5.02 9.67 -22.89
N ASN A 234 -5.82 9.10 -23.79
CA ASN A 234 -6.00 9.62 -25.13
C ASN A 234 -7.28 10.49 -25.23
N PRO A 235 -7.21 11.75 -25.71
CA PRO A 235 -8.38 12.63 -25.81
C PRO A 235 -9.51 12.08 -26.68
N GLN A 236 -9.22 11.24 -27.66
CA GLN A 236 -10.21 10.62 -28.54
C GLN A 236 -10.77 9.30 -27.98
N ASN A 237 -10.23 8.83 -26.84
CA ASN A 237 -10.63 7.62 -26.13
C ASN A 237 -10.90 6.39 -27.03
N PRO A 238 -9.99 6.02 -27.95
CA PRO A 238 -10.21 4.88 -28.84
C PRO A 238 -10.09 3.57 -28.05
N ASP A 239 -11.13 2.76 -28.08
CA ASP A 239 -11.19 1.46 -27.40
C ASP A 239 -10.39 0.40 -28.19
N GLU A 240 -9.07 0.53 -28.17
CA GLU A 240 -8.12 -0.33 -28.91
C GLU A 240 -6.96 -0.75 -28.01
N GLY A 241 -6.58 -2.03 -28.09
CA GLY A 241 -5.54 -2.62 -27.24
C GLY A 241 -4.11 -2.44 -27.74
N TRP A 242 -3.19 -3.20 -27.14
CA TRP A 242 -1.76 -3.16 -27.45
C TRP A 242 -1.42 -3.57 -28.90
N LEU A 243 -2.29 -4.32 -29.58
CA LEU A 243 -2.17 -4.68 -31.00
C LEU A 243 -3.00 -3.77 -31.92
N ASN A 244 -3.27 -2.53 -31.53
CA ASN A 244 -3.91 -1.56 -32.42
C ASN A 244 -3.06 -1.27 -33.68
N THR A 245 -3.64 -0.63 -34.68
CA THR A 245 -2.97 -0.35 -35.97
C THR A 245 -2.28 1.01 -36.04
N ARG A 246 -2.48 1.88 -35.04
CA ARG A 246 -1.99 3.26 -35.05
C ARG A 246 -0.63 3.37 -34.38
N GLU A 247 -0.54 2.82 -33.18
CA GLU A 247 0.61 2.77 -32.27
C GLU A 247 0.71 1.36 -31.63
N PRO A 248 0.97 0.30 -32.43
CA PRO A 248 1.10 -1.05 -31.88
C PRO A 248 2.30 -1.14 -30.94
N LEU A 249 2.12 -1.88 -29.84
CA LEU A 249 3.19 -2.28 -28.94
C LEU A 249 3.71 -3.65 -29.34
N THR A 250 5.00 -3.88 -29.11
CA THR A 250 5.57 -5.23 -29.18
C THR A 250 5.11 -6.07 -28.00
N GLU A 251 5.09 -7.39 -28.16
CA GLU A 251 4.78 -8.31 -27.05
C GLU A 251 5.72 -8.08 -25.86
N GLU A 252 7.00 -7.78 -26.13
CA GLU A 252 7.99 -7.47 -25.09
C GLU A 252 7.60 -6.22 -24.27
N GLN A 253 7.16 -5.15 -24.92
CA GLN A 253 6.73 -3.94 -24.21
C GLN A 253 5.49 -4.20 -23.34
N TYR A 254 4.54 -4.97 -23.85
CA TYR A 254 3.37 -5.34 -23.05
C TYR A 254 3.76 -6.25 -21.88
N TRP A 255 4.60 -7.26 -22.13
CA TRP A 255 5.11 -8.16 -21.11
C TRP A 255 5.83 -7.43 -19.99
N GLN A 256 6.72 -6.48 -20.29
CA GLN A 256 7.42 -5.70 -19.26
C GLN A 256 6.44 -4.90 -18.38
N SER A 257 5.33 -4.43 -18.96
CA SER A 257 4.26 -3.79 -18.18
C SER A 257 3.54 -4.77 -17.25
N LEU A 258 3.20 -5.97 -17.75
CA LEU A 258 2.54 -7.02 -16.96
C LEU A 258 3.45 -7.57 -15.85
N LEU A 259 4.73 -7.78 -16.14
CA LEU A 259 5.72 -8.26 -15.18
C LEU A 259 5.90 -7.25 -14.04
N TRP A 260 6.03 -5.96 -14.37
CA TRP A 260 6.08 -4.91 -13.35
C TRP A 260 4.82 -4.92 -12.48
N TYR A 261 3.64 -4.97 -13.11
CA TYR A 261 2.38 -4.92 -12.39
C TYR A 261 2.16 -6.14 -11.48
N ASN A 262 2.50 -7.34 -11.96
CA ASN A 262 2.53 -8.55 -11.13
C ASN A 262 3.42 -8.38 -9.90
N ASN A 263 4.64 -7.87 -10.08
CA ASN A 263 5.59 -7.67 -8.99
C ASN A 263 5.11 -6.63 -7.97
N GLU A 264 4.39 -5.60 -8.40
CA GLU A 264 3.76 -4.65 -7.49
C GLU A 264 2.62 -5.28 -6.69
N MET A 265 1.73 -6.02 -7.35
CA MET A 265 0.63 -6.72 -6.67
C MET A 265 1.13 -7.76 -5.67
N LEU A 266 2.27 -8.41 -5.92
CA LEU A 266 2.86 -9.37 -4.98
C LEU A 266 3.20 -8.76 -3.61
N LYS A 267 3.37 -7.44 -3.53
CA LYS A 267 3.63 -6.72 -2.26
C LYS A 267 2.36 -6.53 -1.42
N ASP A 268 1.18 -6.75 -2.00
CA ASP A 268 -0.11 -6.52 -1.36
C ASP A 268 -0.83 -7.86 -1.08
N PRO A 269 -0.73 -8.45 0.14
CA PRO A 269 -1.26 -9.79 0.43
C PRO A 269 -2.80 -9.88 0.36
N TYR A 270 -3.50 -8.74 0.46
CA TYR A 270 -4.96 -8.65 0.33
C TYR A 270 -5.43 -8.65 -1.15
N VAL A 271 -4.52 -8.53 -2.11
CA VAL A 271 -4.83 -8.59 -3.56
C VAL A 271 -4.77 -10.03 -4.04
N MET A 272 -5.88 -10.53 -4.58
CA MET A 272 -6.01 -11.89 -5.11
C MET A 272 -5.42 -12.02 -6.52
N GLY A 273 -5.57 -10.99 -7.34
CA GLY A 273 -5.01 -10.94 -8.69
C GLY A 273 -5.72 -9.94 -9.60
N ALA A 274 -5.25 -9.87 -10.84
CA ALA A 274 -5.78 -9.00 -11.88
C ALA A 274 -6.16 -9.77 -13.15
N CYS A 275 -7.43 -9.74 -13.52
CA CYS A 275 -7.94 -10.35 -14.72
C CYS A 275 -7.53 -9.56 -15.96
N LEU A 276 -6.60 -10.11 -16.74
CA LEU A 276 -6.16 -9.50 -17.99
C LEU A 276 -7.30 -9.46 -19.00
N PHE A 277 -7.61 -8.26 -19.46
CA PHE A 277 -8.69 -7.99 -20.40
C PHE A 277 -8.48 -8.76 -21.71
N GLU A 278 -9.44 -9.63 -22.07
CA GLU A 278 -9.52 -10.31 -23.38
C GLU A 278 -8.52 -11.45 -23.67
N VAL A 279 -8.20 -12.26 -22.66
CA VAL A 279 -7.63 -13.59 -22.90
C VAL A 279 -8.60 -14.43 -23.77
N GLY A 280 -9.91 -14.28 -23.53
CA GLY A 280 -10.97 -14.80 -24.39
C GLY A 280 -11.61 -13.74 -25.29
N HIS A 281 -10.88 -13.10 -26.19
CA HIS A 281 -11.40 -12.01 -27.03
C HIS A 281 -12.57 -12.37 -27.98
N ALA A 282 -13.40 -11.36 -28.30
CA ALA A 282 -14.39 -11.41 -29.38
C ALA A 282 -14.47 -10.12 -30.22
N GLY A 283 -14.90 -10.28 -31.47
CA GLY A 283 -15.34 -9.17 -32.32
C GLY A 283 -14.38 -7.98 -32.41
N LYS A 284 -14.82 -6.82 -31.90
CA LYS A 284 -14.10 -5.55 -32.00
C LYS A 284 -12.89 -5.45 -31.08
N TRP A 285 -12.77 -6.34 -30.09
CA TRP A 285 -11.67 -6.33 -29.12
C TRP A 285 -10.49 -7.22 -29.51
N VAL A 286 -10.41 -7.63 -30.78
CA VAL A 286 -9.28 -8.40 -31.32
C VAL A 286 -7.92 -7.73 -31.10
N THR A 287 -7.86 -6.40 -30.97
CA THR A 287 -6.63 -5.65 -30.70
C THR A 287 -6.11 -5.81 -29.26
N PHE A 288 -6.90 -6.41 -28.36
CA PHE A 288 -6.52 -6.70 -26.98
C PHE A 288 -5.99 -8.12 -26.77
N ARG A 289 -6.20 -9.01 -27.75
CA ARG A 289 -5.97 -10.47 -27.63
C ARG A 289 -4.61 -10.84 -27.03
N HIS A 290 -4.62 -11.88 -26.19
CA HIS A 290 -3.41 -12.51 -25.62
C HIS A 290 -3.11 -13.89 -26.21
N LEU A 291 -4.03 -14.43 -27.00
CA LEU A 291 -3.94 -15.75 -27.62
C LEU A 291 -3.95 -15.63 -29.14
N GLY A 292 -3.35 -16.60 -29.82
CA GLY A 292 -3.28 -16.65 -31.28
C GLY A 292 -2.03 -16.00 -31.82
N GLU A 293 -2.18 -15.14 -32.83
CA GLU A 293 -1.08 -14.50 -33.56
C GLU A 293 -1.13 -12.97 -33.44
N ASP A 294 0.03 -12.31 -33.44
CA ASP A 294 0.15 -10.85 -33.49
C ASP A 294 -0.26 -10.28 -34.87
N ASN A 295 -0.09 -8.97 -35.10
CA ASN A 295 -0.46 -8.35 -36.38
C ASN A 295 0.47 -8.73 -37.53
N GLN A 296 1.58 -9.40 -37.25
CA GLN A 296 2.58 -9.88 -38.20
C GLN A 296 2.43 -11.39 -38.48
N GLY A 297 1.50 -12.08 -37.81
CA GLY A 297 1.29 -13.52 -37.94
C GLY A 297 2.21 -14.38 -37.07
N ASN A 298 2.95 -13.78 -36.13
CA ASN A 298 3.77 -14.54 -35.19
C ASN A 298 2.90 -15.02 -34.02
N PRO A 299 3.12 -16.23 -33.48
CA PRO A 299 2.43 -16.69 -32.28
C PRO A 299 2.68 -15.75 -31.09
N ILE A 300 1.61 -15.39 -30.37
CA ILE A 300 1.70 -14.63 -29.12
C ILE A 300 2.10 -15.58 -27.99
N LEU A 301 3.21 -15.30 -27.30
CA LEU A 301 3.82 -16.18 -26.29
C LEU A 301 3.57 -15.74 -24.84
N LEU A 302 2.64 -14.80 -24.62
CA LEU A 302 2.33 -14.26 -23.29
C LEU A 302 1.99 -15.34 -22.26
N MET A 303 1.27 -16.40 -22.63
CA MET A 303 0.92 -17.48 -21.70
C MET A 303 2.13 -18.24 -21.19
N ASN A 304 3.14 -18.49 -22.03
CA ASN A 304 4.41 -19.11 -21.61
C ASN A 304 5.16 -18.23 -20.61
N ARG A 305 5.10 -16.91 -20.81
CA ARG A 305 5.76 -15.95 -19.92
C ARG A 305 5.04 -15.86 -18.57
N ILE A 306 3.70 -15.87 -18.56
CA ILE A 306 2.90 -15.86 -17.33
C ILE A 306 3.08 -17.17 -16.55
N GLU A 307 3.09 -18.33 -17.23
CA GLU A 307 3.37 -19.64 -16.61
C GLU A 307 4.70 -19.62 -15.85
N ALA A 308 5.76 -19.05 -16.44
CA ALA A 308 7.07 -18.97 -15.80
C ALA A 308 7.06 -18.19 -14.46
N LEU A 309 6.07 -17.33 -14.21
CA LEU A 309 5.91 -16.64 -12.93
C LEU A 309 5.51 -17.58 -11.78
N ASN A 310 4.93 -18.74 -12.09
CA ASN A 310 4.55 -19.73 -11.08
C ASN A 310 5.78 -20.32 -10.37
N ASP A 311 6.90 -20.45 -11.08
CA ASP A 311 8.14 -21.08 -10.58
C ASP A 311 9.10 -20.09 -9.88
N ILE A 312 8.86 -18.78 -10.01
CA ILE A 312 9.66 -17.75 -9.34
C ILE A 312 9.20 -17.69 -7.86
N PRO A 313 10.09 -17.91 -6.87
CA PRO A 313 9.77 -17.67 -5.47
C PRO A 313 9.22 -16.25 -5.34
N GLY A 314 8.11 -16.06 -4.62
CA GLY A 314 7.67 -14.71 -4.32
C GLY A 314 8.82 -13.92 -3.67
N PRO A 315 8.85 -12.59 -3.81
CA PRO A 315 9.72 -11.80 -2.94
C PRO A 315 9.50 -12.30 -1.51
N PRO A 316 10.56 -12.48 -0.70
CA PRO A 316 10.38 -12.83 0.70
C PRO A 316 9.32 -11.88 1.25
N GLU A 317 8.35 -12.45 1.98
CA GLU A 317 7.31 -11.67 2.64
C GLU A 317 8.00 -10.41 3.17
N PRO A 318 7.62 -9.20 2.70
CA PRO A 318 8.12 -8.00 3.33
C PRO A 318 7.91 -8.25 4.81
N PRO A 319 8.95 -8.08 5.67
CA PRO A 319 8.72 -8.14 7.10
C PRO A 319 7.47 -7.32 7.33
N GLU A 320 6.48 -7.89 8.02
CA GLU A 320 5.22 -7.21 8.35
C GLU A 320 5.59 -5.74 8.55
N PRO A 321 5.01 -4.80 7.75
CA PRO A 321 5.34 -3.39 7.93
C PRO A 321 5.26 -3.18 9.43
N PRO A 322 6.38 -2.79 10.08
CA PRO A 322 6.43 -2.80 11.53
C PRO A 322 5.16 -2.10 11.97
N GLU A 323 4.36 -2.76 12.81
CA GLU A 323 3.12 -2.19 13.33
C GLU A 323 3.39 -0.70 13.51
N PRO A 324 2.61 0.20 12.86
CA PRO A 324 2.95 1.62 12.81
C PRO A 324 3.31 2.01 14.23
N PRO A 325 4.56 2.45 14.50
CA PRO A 325 5.19 2.27 15.80
C PRO A 325 4.16 2.48 16.89
N SER A 326 3.91 1.44 17.69
CA SER A 326 3.04 1.55 18.87
C SER A 326 3.76 2.51 19.81
N GLY A 327 3.51 3.78 19.60
CA GLY A 327 4.50 4.79 19.84
C GLY A 327 3.93 6.13 19.47
N ASP A 328 4.14 7.08 20.36
CA ASP A 328 3.76 8.46 20.20
C ASP A 328 4.34 9.04 18.89
N ILE A 329 3.77 10.15 18.40
CA ILE A 329 4.16 10.84 17.18
C ILE A 329 5.68 11.11 17.08
N TYR A 330 6.37 11.19 18.21
CA TYR A 330 7.83 11.24 18.33
C TYR A 330 8.56 10.02 17.80
N GLU A 331 8.15 8.82 18.21
CA GLU A 331 8.78 7.57 17.79
C GLU A 331 8.54 7.35 16.30
N ARG A 332 7.37 7.76 15.81
CA ARG A 332 7.00 7.70 14.40
C ARG A 332 7.82 8.66 13.55
N THR A 333 8.00 9.91 13.98
CA THR A 333 8.78 10.89 13.23
C THR A 333 10.29 10.58 13.30
N ALA A 334 10.80 10.06 14.42
CA ALA A 334 12.18 9.56 14.49
C ALA A 334 12.42 8.37 13.55
N ALA A 335 11.51 7.39 13.54
CA ALA A 335 11.58 6.25 12.63
C ALA A 335 11.51 6.67 11.15
N LEU A 336 10.72 7.71 10.83
CA LEU A 336 10.65 8.29 9.49
C LEU A 336 11.98 8.95 9.07
N VAL A 337 12.60 9.75 9.95
CA VAL A 337 13.91 10.36 9.69
C VAL A 337 14.98 9.29 9.46
N ASP A 338 14.99 8.24 10.28
CA ASP A 338 15.92 7.12 10.13
C ASP A 338 15.70 6.34 8.83
N ALA A 339 14.44 6.11 8.44
CA ALA A 339 14.09 5.45 7.19
C ALA A 339 14.53 6.27 5.97
N LEU A 340 14.24 7.57 5.95
CA LEU A 340 14.66 8.47 4.87
C LEU A 340 16.19 8.60 4.78
N THR A 341 16.89 8.58 5.93
CA THR A 341 18.36 8.59 5.98
C THR A 341 18.95 7.32 5.36
N ARG A 342 18.41 6.15 5.69
CA ARG A 342 18.86 4.88 5.08
C ARG A 342 18.61 4.84 3.57
N GLU A 343 17.47 5.33 3.12
CA GLU A 343 17.16 5.37 1.68
C GLU A 343 18.03 6.37 0.93
N ARG A 344 18.33 7.55 1.52
CA ARG A 344 19.33 8.49 0.97
C ARG A 344 20.68 7.80 0.75
N ASP A 345 21.16 7.07 1.76
CA ASP A 345 22.48 6.41 1.70
C ASP A 345 22.52 5.32 0.62
N ARG A 346 21.46 4.50 0.53
CA ARG A 346 21.31 3.49 -0.54
C ARG A 346 21.30 4.12 -1.93
N ILE A 347 20.53 5.20 -2.11
CA ILE A 347 20.41 5.94 -3.38
C ILE A 347 21.75 6.57 -3.78
N ALA A 348 22.53 7.04 -2.80
CA ALA A 348 23.85 7.62 -3.03
C ALA A 348 24.91 6.59 -3.51
N GLU A 349 24.75 5.31 -3.18
CA GLU A 349 25.68 4.24 -3.58
C GLU A 349 25.41 3.69 -5.00
N VAL A 350 24.19 3.85 -5.52
CA VAL A 350 23.75 3.30 -6.82
C VAL A 350 24.66 3.71 -8.00
N PRO A 351 25.10 4.98 -8.14
CA PRO A 351 26.01 5.35 -9.23
C PRO A 351 27.37 4.65 -9.16
N ALA A 352 27.94 4.51 -7.97
CA ALA A 352 29.23 3.85 -7.77
C ALA A 352 29.17 2.34 -8.09
N LEU A 353 28.09 1.68 -7.66
CA LEU A 353 27.82 0.27 -7.97
C LEU A 353 27.62 0.05 -9.49
N ALA A 354 26.97 0.98 -10.18
CA ALA A 354 26.84 0.90 -11.63
C ALA A 354 28.22 1.01 -12.32
N ASP A 355 29.10 1.89 -11.87
CA ASP A 355 30.45 1.98 -12.42
C ASP A 355 31.28 0.71 -12.15
N GLU A 356 31.13 0.07 -10.98
CA GLU A 356 31.76 -1.22 -10.67
C GLU A 356 31.27 -2.37 -11.58
N VAL A 357 29.97 -2.44 -11.83
CA VAL A 357 29.39 -3.46 -12.72
C VAL A 357 29.84 -3.26 -14.17
N GLU A 358 29.95 -2.02 -14.65
CA GLU A 358 30.50 -1.73 -15.98
C GLU A 358 31.95 -2.21 -16.11
N LEU A 359 32.77 -1.95 -15.08
CA LEU A 359 34.17 -2.37 -15.03
C LEU A 359 34.31 -3.89 -15.03
N ALA A 360 33.39 -4.60 -14.35
CA ALA A 360 33.34 -6.06 -14.33
C ALA A 360 32.84 -6.67 -15.65
N LEU A 361 31.94 -5.98 -16.37
CA LEU A 361 31.38 -6.45 -17.65
C LEU A 361 32.32 -6.25 -18.84
N ALA A 362 33.13 -5.17 -18.83
CA ALA A 362 34.04 -4.82 -19.93
C ALA A 362 34.96 -5.97 -20.43
N PRO A 363 35.65 -6.75 -19.57
CA PRO A 363 36.51 -7.84 -20.02
C PRO A 363 35.75 -9.08 -20.54
N LEU A 364 34.45 -9.20 -20.26
CA LEU A 364 33.64 -10.38 -20.62
C LEU A 364 32.99 -10.28 -22.00
N ALA A 365 32.87 -9.07 -22.56
CA ALA A 365 32.19 -8.83 -23.84
C ALA A 365 32.95 -9.41 -25.06
N GLY A 366 34.29 -9.40 -25.05
CA GLY A 366 35.12 -9.94 -26.13
C GLY A 366 35.04 -11.48 -26.25
N PRO A 367 35.27 -12.23 -25.15
CA PRO A 367 35.13 -13.69 -25.14
C PRO A 367 33.72 -14.19 -25.51
N ALA A 368 32.67 -13.44 -25.16
CA ALA A 368 31.28 -13.80 -25.49
C ALA A 368 31.01 -13.80 -27.01
N GLY A 369 31.58 -12.85 -27.76
CA GLY A 369 31.48 -12.83 -29.23
C GLY A 369 32.21 -14.00 -29.90
N ALA A 370 33.41 -14.34 -29.41
CA ALA A 370 34.20 -15.46 -29.93
C ALA A 370 33.55 -16.82 -29.67
N ALA A 371 32.79 -16.96 -28.58
CA ALA A 371 32.02 -18.17 -28.28
C ALA A 371 30.91 -18.41 -29.33
N ILE A 372 30.20 -17.37 -29.76
CA ILE A 372 29.10 -17.45 -30.74
C ILE A 372 29.63 -17.83 -32.14
N GLU A 373 30.79 -17.30 -32.54
CA GLU A 373 31.43 -17.68 -33.83
C GLU A 373 31.84 -19.16 -33.88
N THR A 374 32.16 -19.74 -32.71
CA THR A 374 32.55 -21.15 -32.58
C THR A 374 31.35 -22.09 -32.84
N GLU A 375 30.12 -21.69 -32.48
CA GLU A 375 28.87 -22.41 -32.79
C GLU A 375 28.69 -22.57 -34.29
N MET A 376 28.78 -21.46 -35.01
CA MET A 376 28.57 -21.41 -36.45
C MET A 376 29.61 -22.26 -37.17
N LEU A 377 30.87 -22.22 -36.73
CA LEU A 377 31.93 -23.05 -37.28
C LEU A 377 31.65 -24.54 -37.03
N ALA A 378 31.25 -24.92 -35.82
CA ALA A 378 30.92 -26.30 -35.47
C ALA A 378 29.69 -26.84 -36.23
N HIS A 379 28.66 -26.01 -36.38
CA HIS A 379 27.46 -26.32 -37.17
C HIS A 379 27.78 -26.51 -38.66
N ASN A 380 28.61 -25.63 -39.23
CA ASN A 380 29.07 -25.73 -40.60
C ASN A 380 29.93 -26.98 -40.83
N LEU A 381 30.83 -27.30 -39.90
CA LEU A 381 31.64 -28.52 -39.95
C LEU A 381 30.77 -29.78 -39.90
N ARG A 382 29.79 -29.83 -39.00
CA ARG A 382 28.85 -30.95 -38.89
C ARG A 382 28.02 -31.13 -40.15
N THR A 383 27.48 -30.05 -40.71
CA THR A 383 26.75 -30.08 -41.99
C THR A 383 27.63 -30.64 -43.10
N ARG A 384 28.90 -30.27 -43.14
CA ARG A 384 29.86 -30.73 -44.14
C ARG A 384 30.24 -32.20 -43.97
N VAL A 385 30.40 -32.68 -42.73
CA VAL A 385 30.65 -34.11 -42.42
C VAL A 385 29.45 -34.97 -42.83
N ASN A 386 28.21 -34.48 -42.61
CA ASN A 386 27.00 -35.17 -43.04
C ASN A 386 26.88 -35.24 -44.58
N GLN A 387 27.26 -34.17 -45.28
CA GLN A 387 27.30 -34.15 -46.75
C GLN A 387 28.36 -35.12 -47.31
N ILE A 388 29.54 -35.17 -46.70
CA ILE A 388 30.60 -36.14 -47.06
C ILE A 388 30.10 -37.56 -46.87
N SER A 389 29.47 -37.86 -45.73
CA SER A 389 28.90 -39.19 -45.45
C SER A 389 27.83 -39.58 -46.46
N ALA A 390 26.89 -38.67 -46.78
CA ALA A 390 25.86 -38.93 -47.78
C ALA A 390 26.43 -39.14 -49.20
N THR A 391 27.52 -38.45 -49.54
CA THR A 391 28.21 -38.61 -50.83
C THR A 391 28.92 -39.96 -50.90
N LEU A 392 29.54 -40.41 -49.80
CA LEU A 392 30.20 -41.71 -49.73
C LEU A 392 29.20 -42.86 -49.89
N THR A 393 28.02 -42.76 -49.28
CA THR A 393 26.93 -43.74 -49.47
C THR A 393 26.46 -43.82 -50.93
N GLN A 394 26.41 -42.70 -51.65
CA GLN A 394 26.02 -42.69 -53.08
C GLN A 394 27.07 -43.33 -54.00
N LEU A 395 28.31 -43.45 -53.53
CA LEU A 395 29.43 -43.99 -54.30
C LEU A 395 29.68 -45.50 -54.04
N GLU A 396 28.93 -46.12 -53.13
CA GLU A 396 29.11 -47.54 -52.73
C GLU A 396 29.04 -48.54 -53.90
N ASP A 397 28.30 -48.23 -54.97
CA ASP A 397 28.14 -49.08 -56.15
C ASP A 397 28.97 -48.64 -57.38
N HIS A 398 29.93 -47.70 -57.22
CA HIS A 398 30.69 -47.15 -58.34
C HIS A 398 31.80 -48.11 -58.82
N PRO A 399 31.84 -48.51 -60.11
CA PRO A 399 32.72 -49.59 -60.61
C PRO A 399 34.22 -49.28 -60.55
N ASP A 400 34.61 -48.02 -60.45
CA ASP A 400 36.01 -47.56 -60.45
C ASP A 400 36.62 -47.30 -59.06
N ILE A 401 35.87 -47.48 -57.97
CA ILE A 401 36.35 -47.18 -56.61
C ILE A 401 36.37 -48.45 -55.77
N PRO A 402 37.53 -48.88 -55.23
CA PRO A 402 37.61 -50.07 -54.39
C PRO A 402 36.76 -49.91 -53.11
N ALA A 403 35.89 -50.90 -52.83
CA ALA A 403 35.00 -50.89 -51.68
C ALA A 403 35.73 -50.67 -50.34
N GLU A 404 36.93 -51.22 -50.18
CA GLU A 404 37.77 -51.00 -48.97
C GLU A 404 38.15 -49.52 -48.77
N THR A 405 38.30 -48.76 -49.86
CA THR A 405 38.62 -47.33 -49.79
C THR A 405 37.43 -46.52 -49.30
N LEU A 406 36.23 -46.81 -49.82
CA LEU A 406 34.98 -46.16 -49.40
C LEU A 406 34.67 -46.48 -47.93
N GLN A 407 34.88 -47.73 -47.52
CA GLN A 407 34.67 -48.15 -46.14
C GLN A 407 35.61 -47.43 -45.16
N ARG A 408 36.88 -47.22 -45.52
CA ARG A 408 37.83 -46.45 -44.70
C ARG A 408 37.43 -44.98 -44.58
N MET A 409 37.02 -44.36 -45.69
CA MET A 409 36.57 -42.96 -45.70
C MET A 409 35.29 -42.77 -44.88
N GLN A 410 34.38 -43.75 -44.91
CA GLN A 410 33.17 -43.74 -44.08
C GLN A 410 33.53 -43.84 -42.59
N GLN A 411 34.44 -44.74 -42.21
CA GLN A 411 34.91 -44.86 -40.82
C GLN A 411 35.58 -43.57 -40.32
N GLU A 412 36.36 -42.88 -41.17
CA GLU A 412 36.98 -41.60 -40.83
C GLU A 412 35.93 -40.48 -40.66
N ALA A 413 34.91 -40.42 -41.52
CA ALA A 413 33.81 -39.47 -41.39
C ALA A 413 32.99 -39.70 -40.11
N ASP A 414 32.70 -40.96 -39.78
CA ASP A 414 31.97 -41.34 -38.58
C ASP A 414 32.75 -40.99 -37.30
N LEU A 415 34.07 -41.18 -37.31
CA LEU A 415 34.94 -40.82 -36.18
C LEU A 415 34.95 -39.30 -35.95
N VAL A 416 35.02 -38.51 -37.02
CA VAL A 416 34.95 -37.03 -36.93
C VAL A 416 33.58 -36.58 -36.45
N ALA A 417 32.50 -37.23 -36.88
CA ALA A 417 31.14 -36.96 -36.39
C ALA A 417 31.02 -37.23 -34.87
N GLN A 418 31.54 -38.37 -34.39
CA GLN A 418 31.53 -38.73 -32.96
C GLN A 418 32.34 -37.73 -32.10
N GLN A 419 33.49 -37.26 -32.61
CA GLN A 419 34.28 -36.25 -31.91
C GLN A 419 33.55 -34.90 -31.82
N LEU A 420 32.82 -34.51 -32.88
CA LEU A 420 31.96 -33.32 -32.87
C LEU A 420 30.77 -33.48 -31.92
N ASP A 421 30.19 -34.68 -31.80
CA ASP A 421 29.12 -34.99 -30.83
C ASP A 421 29.59 -34.87 -29.39
N ALA A 422 30.80 -35.35 -29.08
CA ALA A 422 31.37 -35.28 -27.74
C ALA A 422 31.66 -33.83 -27.28
N LEU A 423 31.92 -32.91 -28.22
CA LEU A 423 32.21 -31.50 -27.93
C LEU A 423 30.95 -30.62 -27.88
N ALA A 424 29.86 -31.03 -28.52
CA ALA A 424 28.59 -30.29 -28.58
C ALA A 424 28.06 -29.77 -27.21
N PRO A 425 28.01 -30.57 -26.12
CA PRO A 425 27.48 -30.07 -24.85
C PRO A 425 28.39 -29.03 -24.17
N ARG A 426 29.70 -29.04 -24.46
CA ARG A 426 30.64 -28.05 -23.92
C ARG A 426 30.54 -26.73 -24.68
N ILE A 427 30.40 -26.81 -26.00
CA ILE A 427 30.19 -25.66 -26.89
C ILE A 427 28.88 -24.93 -26.52
N ALA A 428 27.78 -25.69 -26.39
CA ALA A 428 26.47 -25.14 -26.01
C ALA A 428 26.45 -24.42 -24.64
N ARG A 429 27.25 -24.89 -23.67
CA ARG A 429 27.37 -24.25 -22.34
C ARG A 429 28.13 -22.92 -22.39
N VAL A 430 29.20 -22.86 -23.16
CA VAL A 430 30.01 -21.63 -23.32
C VAL A 430 29.21 -20.57 -24.07
N GLU A 431 28.35 -20.98 -25.01
CA GLU A 431 27.45 -20.10 -25.75
C GLU A 431 26.25 -19.62 -24.94
N ALA A 432 25.65 -20.48 -24.12
CA ALA A 432 24.62 -20.05 -23.18
C ALA A 432 25.16 -18.93 -22.27
N ALA A 433 26.34 -19.14 -21.68
CA ALA A 433 27.02 -18.12 -20.89
C ALA A 433 27.37 -16.87 -21.71
N GLY A 434 27.81 -17.02 -22.97
CA GLY A 434 28.08 -15.90 -23.88
C GLY A 434 26.83 -15.06 -24.21
N ARG A 435 25.69 -15.71 -24.48
CA ARG A 435 24.39 -15.07 -24.72
C ARG A 435 23.89 -14.35 -23.47
N ASP A 436 24.04 -14.96 -22.30
CA ASP A 436 23.68 -14.33 -21.02
C ASP A 436 24.51 -13.06 -20.77
N VAL A 437 25.83 -13.13 -20.97
CA VAL A 437 26.73 -11.97 -20.86
C VAL A 437 26.37 -10.88 -21.87
N GLN A 438 26.06 -11.24 -23.12
CA GLN A 438 25.67 -10.26 -24.14
C GLN A 438 24.31 -9.62 -23.83
N THR A 439 23.37 -10.39 -23.30
CA THR A 439 22.05 -9.89 -22.87
C THR A 439 22.21 -8.89 -21.72
N VAL A 440 23.02 -9.22 -20.71
CA VAL A 440 23.36 -8.31 -19.62
C VAL A 440 24.07 -7.06 -20.14
N ALA A 441 25.06 -7.20 -21.03
CA ALA A 441 25.80 -6.08 -21.60
C ALA A 441 24.95 -5.14 -22.49
N GLN A 442 23.94 -5.67 -23.21
CA GLN A 442 23.02 -4.87 -24.01
C GLN A 442 21.98 -4.13 -23.16
N ALA A 443 21.51 -4.77 -22.09
CA ALA A 443 20.60 -4.13 -21.15
C ALA A 443 21.31 -3.01 -20.40
N PHE A 444 22.48 -3.30 -19.82
CA PHE A 444 23.19 -2.49 -18.83
C PHE A 444 23.27 -0.96 -19.11
N PRO A 445 23.49 -0.46 -20.34
CA PRO A 445 23.46 0.98 -20.62
C PRO A 445 22.14 1.69 -20.29
N ALA A 446 21.00 0.99 -20.33
CA ALA A 446 19.72 1.54 -19.88
C ALA A 446 19.65 1.65 -18.36
N GLN A 447 20.11 0.62 -17.64
CA GLN A 447 20.21 0.59 -16.18
C GLN A 447 21.21 1.64 -15.67
N LYS A 448 22.36 1.82 -16.35
CA LYS A 448 23.34 2.86 -16.03
C LYS A 448 22.77 4.27 -16.23
N ARG A 449 22.00 4.51 -17.30
CA ARG A 449 21.30 5.79 -17.50
C ARG A 449 20.25 6.04 -16.41
N ALA A 450 19.55 5.01 -15.95
CA ALA A 450 18.65 5.13 -14.81
C ALA A 450 19.41 5.46 -13.50
N ALA A 451 20.57 4.81 -13.26
CA ALA A 451 21.47 5.11 -12.15
C ALA A 451 22.07 6.54 -12.21
N GLN A 452 22.24 7.10 -13.41
CA GLN A 452 22.69 8.48 -13.62
C GLN A 452 21.57 9.52 -13.40
N GLN A 453 20.30 9.10 -13.37
CA GLN A 453 19.16 9.96 -13.04
C GLN A 453 18.88 9.99 -11.53
N THR A 454 19.53 9.12 -10.76
CA THR A 454 19.46 9.02 -9.31
C THR A 454 19.81 10.32 -8.55
N PRO A 455 20.65 11.26 -9.04
CA PRO A 455 20.83 12.57 -8.40
C PRO A 455 19.53 13.36 -8.24
N GLY A 456 18.58 13.27 -9.18
CA GLY A 456 17.29 13.93 -9.07
C GLY A 456 16.36 13.28 -8.03
N LEU A 457 16.51 11.99 -7.78
CA LEU A 457 15.83 11.27 -6.69
C LEU A 457 16.49 11.58 -5.34
N LEU A 458 17.83 11.67 -5.32
CA LEU A 458 18.59 12.07 -4.14
C LEU A 458 18.18 13.46 -3.65
N THR A 459 18.07 14.45 -4.55
CA THR A 459 17.55 15.79 -4.20
C THR A 459 16.14 15.74 -3.60
N GLN A 460 15.26 14.86 -4.11
CA GLN A 460 13.90 14.71 -3.58
C GLN A 460 13.89 14.09 -2.19
N VAL A 461 14.68 13.04 -1.96
CA VAL A 461 14.81 12.39 -0.65
C VAL A 461 15.48 13.33 0.36
N GLU A 462 16.49 14.10 -0.05
CA GLU A 462 17.09 15.15 0.78
C GLU A 462 16.06 16.22 1.18
N SER A 463 15.22 16.67 0.24
CA SER A 463 14.13 17.60 0.54
C SER A 463 13.09 17.02 1.51
N LEU A 464 12.74 15.73 1.36
CA LEU A 464 11.84 15.05 2.29
C LEU A 464 12.47 14.87 3.67
N LEU A 465 13.76 14.56 3.73
CA LEU A 465 14.52 14.43 4.97
C LEU A 465 14.54 15.76 5.74
N GLU A 466 14.80 16.88 5.05
CA GLU A 466 14.73 18.22 5.66
C GLU A 466 13.34 18.52 6.23
N ARG A 467 12.28 18.13 5.52
CA ARG A 467 10.89 18.32 5.97
C ARG A 467 10.55 17.44 7.18
N ALA A 468 10.97 16.18 7.17
CA ALA A 468 10.76 15.24 8.27
C ALA A 468 11.50 15.70 9.54
N GLN A 469 12.72 16.23 9.40
CA GLN A 469 13.50 16.80 10.51
C GLN A 469 12.84 18.06 11.10
N ARG A 470 12.25 18.92 10.26
CA ARG A 470 11.46 20.08 10.74
C ARG A 470 10.20 19.64 11.48
N LEU A 471 9.46 18.68 10.93
CA LEU A 471 8.30 18.10 11.61
C LEU A 471 8.68 17.53 12.97
N GLN A 472 9.86 16.90 13.08
CA GLN A 472 10.36 16.39 14.36
C GLN A 472 10.68 17.49 15.37
N SER A 473 11.24 18.62 14.92
CA SER A 473 11.53 19.76 15.80
C SER A 473 10.28 20.50 16.27
N ASP A 474 9.18 20.38 15.54
CA ASP A 474 7.94 21.12 15.78
C ASP A 474 6.94 20.33 16.65
N LEU A 475 7.25 19.10 17.07
CA LEU A 475 6.41 18.32 17.97
C LEU A 475 6.47 18.85 19.42
N PRO A 476 5.33 18.95 20.15
CA PRO A 476 5.25 19.36 21.57
C PRO A 476 5.46 18.23 22.57
N GLY A 477 6.38 18.34 23.53
CA GLY A 477 6.85 17.20 24.36
C GLY A 477 8.36 17.04 24.56
N GLY A 478 9.17 18.10 24.34
CA GLY A 478 10.60 18.06 24.67
C GLY A 478 10.88 17.85 26.17
N GLU A 479 12.12 17.51 26.52
CA GLU A 479 12.56 17.38 27.92
C GLU A 479 12.32 18.69 28.69
N PHE A 480 11.43 18.65 29.70
CA PHE A 480 11.13 19.84 30.51
C PHE A 480 12.33 20.18 31.40
N THR A 481 12.89 21.37 31.19
CA THR A 481 13.91 21.95 32.08
C THR A 481 13.26 23.01 32.96
N PRO A 482 13.27 22.89 34.30
CA PRO A 482 12.64 23.87 35.18
C PRO A 482 13.36 25.23 35.09
N PRO A 483 12.64 26.37 35.22
CA PRO A 483 13.26 27.68 35.24
C PRO A 483 14.30 27.84 36.37
N PRO A 484 15.28 28.76 36.20
CA PRO A 484 16.23 29.07 37.26
C PRO A 484 15.54 29.43 38.59
N GLY A 485 15.99 28.83 39.69
CA GLY A 485 15.43 29.06 41.02
C GLY A 485 14.34 28.07 41.45
N VAL A 486 13.88 27.19 40.55
CA VAL A 486 13.01 26.06 40.91
C VAL A 486 13.86 24.85 41.29
N GLN A 487 13.69 24.35 42.50
CA GLN A 487 14.45 23.21 43.03
C GLN A 487 13.73 21.89 42.72
N ASP A 488 14.44 20.93 42.12
CA ASP A 488 13.93 19.57 41.96
C ASP A 488 14.09 18.79 43.27
N ILE A 489 12.95 18.45 43.88
CA ILE A 489 12.90 17.72 45.15
C ILE A 489 12.05 16.45 45.05
N ARG A 490 11.72 16.01 43.84
CA ARG A 490 10.84 14.84 43.60
C ARG A 490 11.30 13.61 44.36
N ASP A 491 12.60 13.30 44.33
CA ASP A 491 13.20 12.14 45.01
C ASP A 491 13.14 12.22 46.55
N GLN A 492 12.83 13.39 47.10
CA GLN A 492 12.73 13.63 48.54
C GLN A 492 11.27 13.60 49.03
N MET A 493 10.31 13.55 48.12
CA MET A 493 8.89 13.67 48.46
C MET A 493 8.35 12.38 49.09
N PRO A 494 7.56 12.50 50.18
CA PRO A 494 6.94 11.36 50.80
C PRO A 494 5.78 10.86 49.93
N HIS A 495 5.64 9.55 49.82
CA HIS A 495 4.53 8.89 49.13
C HIS A 495 3.76 7.95 50.08
N HIS A 496 2.53 7.62 49.70
CA HIS A 496 1.76 6.60 50.40
C HIS A 496 2.44 5.23 50.22
N PRO A 497 2.50 4.37 51.26
CA PRO A 497 3.23 3.10 51.19
C PRO A 497 2.68 2.10 50.17
N THR A 498 1.40 2.22 49.78
CA THR A 498 0.73 1.23 48.91
C THR A 498 -0.08 1.81 47.75
N LYS A 499 -0.21 3.15 47.66
CA LYS A 499 -1.03 3.77 46.62
C LYS A 499 -0.10 4.52 45.67
N THR A 500 -0.39 4.42 44.38
CA THR A 500 0.35 5.11 43.34
C THR A 500 -0.62 5.94 42.50
N TRP A 501 -0.12 7.04 41.96
CA TRP A 501 -0.84 7.77 40.93
C TRP A 501 -0.78 6.99 39.61
N PRO A 502 -1.77 7.16 38.71
CA PRO A 502 -1.63 6.73 37.33
C PRO A 502 -0.48 7.48 36.62
N SER A 503 0.07 6.88 35.57
CA SER A 503 1.07 7.51 34.71
C SER A 503 0.46 7.92 33.37
N ARG A 504 1.05 8.93 32.74
CA ARG A 504 0.75 9.46 31.41
C ARG A 504 2.04 9.70 30.64
N THR A 505 1.94 9.78 29.31
CA THR A 505 3.05 10.28 28.47
C THR A 505 3.01 11.82 28.42
N LEU A 506 4.17 12.47 28.23
CA LEU A 506 4.26 13.93 28.31
C LEU A 506 3.47 14.66 27.21
N ASN A 507 3.31 14.05 26.04
CA ASN A 507 2.46 14.55 24.94
C ASN A 507 0.96 14.60 25.29
N GLN A 508 0.51 13.93 26.36
CA GLN A 508 -0.88 13.97 26.83
C GLN A 508 -1.14 15.18 27.73
N ILE A 509 -0.14 16.03 27.98
CA ILE A 509 -0.31 17.26 28.74
C ILE A 509 -1.01 18.28 27.86
N GLU A 510 -2.23 18.65 28.23
CA GLU A 510 -3.08 19.58 27.48
C GLU A 510 -3.48 20.80 28.30
N ILE A 511 -3.33 20.75 29.63
CA ILE A 511 -3.86 21.81 30.50
C ILE A 511 -3.01 22.03 31.75
N ILE A 512 -2.92 23.27 32.20
CA ILE A 512 -2.29 23.67 33.45
C ILE A 512 -3.38 24.15 34.41
N VAL A 513 -3.39 23.56 35.61
CA VAL A 513 -4.35 23.90 36.66
C VAL A 513 -3.63 24.59 37.81
N VAL A 514 -4.02 25.83 38.08
CA VAL A 514 -3.48 26.65 39.17
C VAL A 514 -4.27 26.38 40.45
N HIS A 515 -3.55 26.13 41.54
CA HIS A 515 -4.08 25.84 42.87
C HIS A 515 -3.57 26.82 43.93
N HIS A 516 -4.23 26.84 45.09
CA HIS A 516 -3.61 27.31 46.33
C HIS A 516 -3.58 26.21 47.38
N THR A 517 -2.78 26.37 48.42
CA THR A 517 -2.65 25.37 49.49
C THR A 517 -3.58 25.62 50.68
N VAL A 518 -4.12 26.83 50.85
CA VAL A 518 -4.82 27.29 52.06
C VAL A 518 -3.95 27.17 53.31
N THR A 519 -2.65 27.42 53.16
CA THR A 519 -1.68 27.39 54.26
C THR A 519 -1.01 28.75 54.46
N SER A 520 0.00 28.79 55.32
CA SER A 520 1.02 29.85 55.30
C SER A 520 1.63 29.98 53.89
N SER A 521 2.04 31.20 53.52
CA SER A 521 2.81 31.47 52.30
C SER A 521 4.23 30.91 52.35
N GLN A 522 4.68 30.51 53.54
CA GLN A 522 5.95 29.83 53.78
C GLN A 522 5.67 28.48 54.42
N ILE A 523 5.94 27.40 53.70
CA ILE A 523 5.63 26.02 54.12
C ILE A 523 6.64 25.02 53.55
N ASP A 524 7.14 24.14 54.41
CA ASP A 524 7.99 23.01 53.99
C ASP A 524 7.19 22.04 53.09
N PRO A 525 7.61 21.81 51.83
CA PRO A 525 6.94 20.89 50.89
C PRO A 525 6.78 19.47 51.46
N ILE A 526 7.78 18.97 52.19
CA ILE A 526 7.76 17.61 52.75
C ILE A 526 6.72 17.52 53.87
N ALA A 527 6.69 18.51 54.76
CA ALA A 527 5.68 18.58 55.82
C ALA A 527 4.26 18.71 55.26
N LEU A 528 4.07 19.53 54.22
CA LEU A 528 2.79 19.68 53.52
C LEU A 528 2.33 18.34 52.91
N ALA A 529 3.23 17.65 52.21
CA ALA A 529 2.92 16.35 51.60
C ALA A 529 2.54 15.31 52.64
N ARG A 530 3.31 15.15 53.74
CA ARG A 530 2.95 14.24 54.84
C ARG A 530 1.57 14.54 55.41
N ALA A 531 1.26 15.81 55.63
CA ALA A 531 -0.03 16.22 56.18
C ALA A 531 -1.20 15.93 55.21
N ILE A 532 -1.04 16.19 53.92
CA ILE A 532 -2.07 15.95 52.90
C ILE A 532 -2.29 14.45 52.69
N ILE A 533 -1.21 13.68 52.51
CA ILE A 533 -1.25 12.22 52.31
C ILE A 533 -1.97 11.56 53.48
N ALA A 534 -1.58 11.89 54.73
CA ALA A 534 -2.20 11.29 55.91
C ALA A 534 -3.67 11.70 56.09
N ARG A 535 -4.05 12.94 55.77
CA ARG A 535 -5.42 13.44 55.98
C ARG A 535 -6.40 13.03 54.89
N ARG A 536 -5.92 12.91 53.64
CA ARG A 536 -6.77 12.66 52.46
C ARG A 536 -6.55 11.28 51.85
N ASP A 537 -5.65 10.49 52.42
CA ASP A 537 -5.36 9.12 51.98
C ASP A 537 -4.99 9.07 50.48
N LEU A 538 -4.14 10.01 50.05
CA LEU A 538 -3.71 10.17 48.66
C LEU A 538 -2.35 9.49 48.40
N PRO A 539 -2.08 9.01 47.17
CA PRO A 539 -0.79 8.44 46.78
C PRO A 539 0.44 9.34 47.03
N GLY A 540 0.28 10.65 46.89
CA GLY A 540 1.36 11.63 47.00
C GLY A 540 0.81 13.05 47.15
N LEU A 541 1.67 14.06 47.00
CA LEU A 541 1.23 15.45 46.96
C LEU A 541 0.51 15.71 45.64
N PRO A 542 -0.72 16.27 45.62
CA PRO A 542 -1.47 16.45 44.37
C PRO A 542 -1.02 17.69 43.57
N TYR A 543 0.27 18.04 43.61
CA TYR A 543 0.87 19.15 42.86
C TYR A 543 2.19 18.76 42.21
N HIS A 544 2.41 19.16 40.95
CA HIS A 544 3.71 19.00 40.28
C HIS A 544 4.68 20.09 40.71
N PHE A 545 4.18 21.31 40.89
CA PHE A 545 4.96 22.44 41.36
C PHE A 545 4.32 23.12 42.56
N LEU A 546 5.16 23.58 43.49
CA LEU A 546 4.76 24.40 44.62
C LEU A 546 5.62 25.68 44.65
N VAL A 547 4.97 26.84 44.68
CA VAL A 547 5.65 28.14 44.73
C VAL A 547 5.32 28.83 46.06
N GLN A 548 6.35 29.25 46.80
CA GLN A 548 6.22 29.97 48.06
C GLN A 548 6.02 31.48 47.86
N GLY A 549 5.60 32.18 48.92
CA GLY A 549 5.29 33.60 48.87
C GLY A 549 6.49 34.52 48.60
N ASP A 550 7.72 34.05 48.82
CA ASP A 550 8.97 34.75 48.50
C ASP A 550 9.48 34.46 47.08
N GLY A 551 8.78 33.61 46.31
CA GLY A 551 9.20 33.18 44.98
C GLY A 551 10.02 31.89 44.95
N SER A 552 10.28 31.23 46.08
CA SER A 552 10.95 29.92 46.06
C SER A 552 10.05 28.87 45.39
N GLY A 553 10.54 28.23 44.32
CA GLY A 553 9.81 27.20 43.57
C GLY A 553 10.35 25.80 43.83
N PHE A 554 9.45 24.82 43.88
CA PHE A 554 9.79 23.40 44.07
C PHE A 554 9.08 22.54 43.02
N TRP A 555 9.81 21.62 42.40
CA TRP A 555 9.28 20.55 41.56
C TRP A 555 9.10 19.31 42.44
N THR A 556 7.84 18.92 42.66
CA THR A 556 7.43 17.96 43.69
C THR A 556 6.92 16.63 43.15
N GLU A 557 6.41 16.56 41.92
CA GLU A 557 5.97 15.31 41.30
C GLU A 557 6.37 15.26 39.82
N SER A 558 6.60 14.06 39.29
CA SER A 558 6.97 13.89 37.87
C SER A 558 5.86 14.35 36.92
N LEU A 559 6.21 14.93 35.77
CA LEU A 559 5.21 15.38 34.79
C LEU A 559 4.49 14.22 34.09
N GLU A 560 5.05 13.02 34.12
CA GLU A 560 4.45 11.75 33.72
C GLU A 560 3.42 11.24 34.75
N THR A 561 3.30 11.88 35.92
CA THR A 561 2.36 11.46 36.97
C THR A 561 1.00 12.15 36.77
N ALA A 562 -0.07 11.39 36.57
CA ALA A 562 -1.43 11.91 36.47
C ALA A 562 -2.06 12.10 37.87
N LEU A 563 -1.89 13.29 38.44
CA LEU A 563 -2.33 13.59 39.82
C LEU A 563 -3.86 13.71 39.92
N GLY A 564 -4.43 13.20 41.02
CA GLY A 564 -5.83 13.43 41.42
C GLY A 564 -6.04 14.84 41.99
N GLN A 565 -5.81 15.87 41.16
CA GLN A 565 -5.77 17.28 41.55
C GLN A 565 -7.14 17.97 41.54
N THR A 566 -8.11 17.45 40.78
CA THR A 566 -9.49 17.96 40.64
C THR A 566 -10.53 16.83 40.82
N LEU A 567 -11.83 17.16 40.79
CA LEU A 567 -12.91 16.17 40.74
C LEU A 567 -13.20 15.64 39.32
N LYS A 568 -12.42 16.07 38.31
CA LYS A 568 -12.60 15.71 36.91
C LYS A 568 -11.46 14.81 36.45
N ASP A 569 -11.76 13.54 36.22
CA ASP A 569 -10.75 12.54 35.86
C ASP A 569 -10.06 12.84 34.53
N ASP A 570 -10.79 13.37 33.54
CA ASP A 570 -10.19 13.75 32.25
C ASP A 570 -9.13 14.87 32.41
N ILE A 571 -9.39 15.86 33.29
CA ILE A 571 -8.42 16.93 33.61
C ILE A 571 -7.25 16.37 34.43
N ASN A 572 -7.50 15.43 35.33
CA ASN A 572 -6.42 14.79 36.09
C ASN A 572 -5.48 14.00 35.16
N ARG A 573 -6.04 13.37 34.12
CA ARG A 573 -5.27 12.61 33.11
C ARG A 573 -4.35 13.49 32.27
N THR A 574 -4.78 14.69 31.89
CA THR A 574 -4.01 15.57 30.98
C THR A 574 -3.41 16.81 31.66
N GLY A 575 -3.65 17.01 32.96
CA GLY A 575 -3.37 18.27 33.64
C GLY A 575 -2.06 18.31 34.43
N VAL A 576 -1.38 19.46 34.40
CA VAL A 576 -0.26 19.81 35.28
C VAL A 576 -0.71 20.78 36.38
N ALA A 577 -0.70 20.32 37.64
CA ALA A 577 -0.93 21.18 38.81
C ALA A 577 0.26 22.09 39.16
N VAL A 578 0.00 23.40 39.23
CA VAL A 578 0.90 24.43 39.80
C VAL A 578 0.23 25.04 41.03
N ALA A 579 0.78 24.82 42.22
CA ALA A 579 0.23 25.31 43.49
C ALA A 579 0.96 26.54 44.03
N LEU A 580 0.19 27.53 44.46
CA LEU A 580 0.68 28.72 45.16
C LEU A 580 0.47 28.54 46.67
N ALA A 581 1.56 28.53 47.45
CA ALA A 581 1.47 28.46 48.90
C ALA A 581 0.81 29.71 49.46
N GLY A 582 -0.31 29.55 50.18
CA GLY A 582 -1.05 30.68 50.75
C GLY A 582 -2.56 30.51 50.72
N ASN A 583 -3.27 31.54 51.19
CA ASN A 583 -4.72 31.65 51.10
C ASN A 583 -5.11 32.97 50.42
N PHE A 584 -5.51 32.87 49.15
CA PHE A 584 -5.83 34.02 48.30
C PHE A 584 -7.33 34.33 48.23
N THR A 585 -8.02 34.17 49.35
CA THR A 585 -9.43 34.58 49.46
C THR A 585 -9.55 36.11 49.52
N ASN A 586 -8.70 36.76 50.33
CA ASN A 586 -8.81 38.20 50.59
C ASN A 586 -7.73 39.03 49.88
N ASN A 587 -6.52 38.49 49.72
CA ASN A 587 -5.39 39.16 49.09
C ASN A 587 -4.85 38.32 47.94
N PRO A 588 -4.37 38.92 46.83
CA PRO A 588 -3.71 38.18 45.76
C PRO A 588 -2.35 37.63 46.21
N PRO A 589 -1.76 36.69 45.46
CA PRO A 589 -0.38 36.26 45.68
C PRO A 589 0.61 37.42 45.56
N PRO A 590 1.72 37.44 46.33
CA PRO A 590 2.80 38.41 46.15
C PRO A 590 3.43 38.34 44.76
N GLU A 591 4.07 39.43 44.33
CA GLU A 591 4.62 39.54 42.97
C GLU A 591 5.70 38.49 42.68
N ALA A 592 6.66 38.28 43.59
CA ALA A 592 7.72 37.27 43.43
C ALA A 592 7.17 35.83 43.26
N GLN A 593 6.04 35.54 43.93
CA GLN A 593 5.34 34.27 43.79
C GLN A 593 4.68 34.14 42.41
N LEU A 594 4.08 35.21 41.89
CA LEU A 594 3.52 35.24 40.54
C LEU A 594 4.59 35.16 39.46
N ASP A 595 5.75 35.81 39.64
CA ASP A 595 6.85 35.77 38.68
C ASP A 595 7.39 34.35 38.49
N THR A 596 7.59 33.64 39.60
CA THR A 596 8.08 32.25 39.57
C THR A 596 7.03 31.30 38.98
N ALA A 597 5.76 31.48 39.35
CA ALA A 597 4.67 30.71 38.76
C ALA A 597 4.56 30.96 37.25
N ALA A 598 4.69 32.21 36.80
CA ALA A 598 4.69 32.57 35.40
C ALA A 598 5.86 31.93 34.64
N ALA A 599 7.06 31.91 35.22
CA ALA A 599 8.21 31.26 34.61
C ALA A 599 8.02 29.75 34.44
N ILE A 600 7.47 29.06 35.45
CA ILE A 600 7.15 27.64 35.35
C ILE A 600 6.12 27.40 34.26
N ILE A 601 5.03 28.17 34.26
CA ILE A 601 3.93 28.03 33.31
C ILE A 601 4.40 28.36 31.88
N ALA A 602 5.20 29.41 31.67
CA ALA A 602 5.75 29.75 30.37
C ALA A 602 6.63 28.63 29.81
N GLN A 603 7.45 28.01 30.65
CA GLN A 603 8.25 26.85 30.24
C GLN A 603 7.37 25.65 29.89
N LEU A 604 6.32 25.37 30.65
CA LEU A 604 5.35 24.30 30.33
C LEU A 604 4.62 24.58 29.01
N VAL A 605 4.15 25.82 28.82
CA VAL A 605 3.51 26.29 27.58
C VAL A 605 4.43 26.10 26.39
N LYS A 606 5.69 26.51 26.49
CA LYS A 606 6.68 26.34 25.42
C LYS A 606 6.99 24.87 25.15
N THR A 607 7.09 24.06 26.20
CA THR A 607 7.49 22.65 26.09
C THR A 607 6.38 21.80 25.47
N TYR A 608 5.13 22.08 25.81
CA TYR A 608 3.96 21.28 25.41
C TYR A 608 3.03 22.00 24.42
N ASN A 609 3.47 23.14 23.86
CA ASN A 609 2.74 23.97 22.89
C ASN A 609 1.28 24.27 23.31
N LEU A 610 1.12 24.73 24.55
CA LEU A 610 -0.20 25.05 25.12
C LEU A 610 -0.62 26.47 24.75
N ASN A 611 -1.93 26.70 24.64
CA ASN A 611 -2.51 28.02 24.46
C ASN A 611 -2.59 28.75 25.82
N VAL A 612 -1.96 29.93 25.90
CA VAL A 612 -1.94 30.73 27.13
C VAL A 612 -3.34 31.12 27.62
N GLU A 613 -4.29 31.38 26.72
CA GLU A 613 -5.63 31.83 27.10
C GLU A 613 -6.57 30.69 27.49
N GLU A 614 -6.43 29.55 26.80
CA GLU A 614 -7.38 28.45 26.86
C GLU A 614 -6.94 27.34 27.83
N ASP A 615 -5.65 27.07 27.90
CA ASP A 615 -5.11 25.89 28.59
C ASP A 615 -4.58 26.20 30.00
N ILE A 616 -4.70 27.45 30.46
CA ILE A 616 -4.32 27.86 31.81
C ILE A 616 -5.56 28.24 32.61
N ILE A 617 -5.93 27.37 33.55
CA ILE A 617 -7.14 27.51 34.35
C ILE A 617 -6.84 27.46 35.84
N GLY A 618 -7.71 28.03 36.66
CA GLY A 618 -7.73 27.82 38.10
C GLY A 618 -8.67 26.67 38.45
N ARG A 619 -8.38 25.93 39.53
CA ARG A 619 -9.23 24.81 39.96
C ARG A 619 -10.73 25.17 40.10
N SER A 620 -11.07 26.40 40.50
CA SER A 620 -12.44 26.89 40.65
C SER A 620 -13.22 27.00 39.32
N GLU A 621 -12.52 26.97 38.19
CA GLU A 621 -13.14 26.98 36.86
C GLU A 621 -13.69 25.61 36.47
N VAL A 622 -13.28 24.54 37.18
CA VAL A 622 -13.64 23.14 36.85
C VAL A 622 -14.29 22.40 38.02
N ASP A 623 -13.97 22.79 39.26
CA ASP A 623 -14.55 22.25 40.48
C ASP A 623 -15.33 23.35 41.24
N PRO A 624 -16.40 23.00 41.99
CA PRO A 624 -17.11 23.93 42.87
C PRO A 624 -16.33 24.21 44.17
N VAL A 625 -15.10 24.72 44.05
CA VAL A 625 -14.17 24.98 45.15
C VAL A 625 -13.58 26.39 45.05
N ALA A 626 -13.01 26.90 46.15
CA ALA A 626 -12.46 28.25 46.21
C ALA A 626 -11.04 28.37 45.63
N SER A 627 -10.30 27.28 45.43
CA SER A 627 -8.93 27.29 44.90
C SER A 627 -8.89 27.73 43.44
N PRO A 628 -7.95 28.57 42.98
CA PRO A 628 -6.74 29.04 43.67
C PRO A 628 -6.96 30.32 44.49
N GLY A 629 -8.20 30.64 44.84
CA GLY A 629 -8.58 31.75 45.72
C GLY A 629 -9.66 32.59 45.08
N ARG A 630 -10.48 33.24 45.91
CA ARG A 630 -11.51 34.17 45.41
C ARG A 630 -10.90 35.27 44.53
N GLN A 631 -9.67 35.69 44.82
CA GLN A 631 -8.95 36.70 44.05
C GLN A 631 -8.57 36.26 42.60
N TRP A 632 -8.78 35.00 42.22
CA TRP A 632 -8.42 34.44 40.90
C TRP A 632 -9.21 35.09 39.76
N LEU A 633 -10.54 34.96 39.80
CA LEU A 633 -11.48 35.55 38.84
C LEU A 633 -12.26 36.74 39.41
N GLN A 634 -12.22 36.95 40.73
CA GLN A 634 -12.88 38.06 41.42
C GLN A 634 -11.85 38.94 42.12
N GLY A 635 -12.24 40.10 42.64
CA GLY A 635 -11.32 41.00 43.34
C GLY A 635 -10.17 41.46 42.46
N ALA A 636 -8.93 41.14 42.83
CA ALA A 636 -7.72 41.47 42.08
C ALA A 636 -7.64 40.80 40.69
N ARG A 637 -8.42 39.74 40.45
CA ARG A 637 -8.46 38.99 39.19
C ARG A 637 -7.07 38.56 38.70
N TYR A 638 -6.27 37.99 39.60
CA TYR A 638 -4.85 37.75 39.34
C TYR A 638 -4.58 36.71 38.24
N LYS A 639 -5.61 36.00 37.72
CA LYS A 639 -5.50 35.21 36.47
C LYS A 639 -4.92 36.07 35.35
N PHE A 640 -5.46 37.26 35.11
CA PHE A 640 -5.03 38.11 34.00
C PHE A 640 -3.59 38.60 34.16
N THR A 641 -3.20 38.97 35.38
CA THR A 641 -1.81 39.35 35.69
C THR A 641 -0.86 38.18 35.50
N LEU A 642 -1.26 36.96 35.88
CA LEU A 642 -0.46 35.76 35.66
C LEU A 642 -0.29 35.48 34.16
N LEU A 643 -1.37 35.51 33.38
CA LEU A 643 -1.32 35.30 31.93
C LEU A 643 -0.46 36.38 31.23
N GLU A 644 -0.56 37.65 31.64
CA GLU A 644 0.31 38.71 31.11
C GLU A 644 1.79 38.43 31.38
N LYS A 645 2.15 37.98 32.60
CA LYS A 645 3.52 37.61 32.94
C LYS A 645 3.99 36.38 32.16
N VAL A 646 3.11 35.40 31.92
CA VAL A 646 3.42 34.23 31.07
C VAL A 646 3.72 34.68 29.64
N ARG A 647 2.86 35.52 29.04
CA ARG A 647 3.09 36.06 27.69
C ARG A 647 4.38 36.84 27.56
N ALA A 648 4.79 37.55 28.61
CA ALA A 648 6.04 38.31 28.60
C ALA A 648 7.31 37.43 28.58
N LEU A 649 7.17 36.12 28.84
CA LEU A 649 8.26 35.15 28.91
C LEU A 649 8.30 34.19 27.71
N LEU A 650 7.30 34.24 26.83
CA LEU A 650 7.23 33.51 25.56
C LEU A 650 7.75 34.39 24.42
#